data_AF-A0A931LE82-F1
#
_entry.id   AF-A0A931LE82-F1
#
_cell.length_a   1.000
_cell.length_b   1.000
_cell.length_c   1.000
_cell.angle_alpha   90.00
_cell.angle_beta   90.00
_cell.angle_gamma   90.00
#
_symmetry.space_group_name_H-M   'P 1'
#
loop_
_entity.id
_entity.type
_entity.pdbx_description
1 polymer ?
#
loop_
_entity_poly.entity_id
_entity_poly.type
_entity_poly.pdbx_seq_one_letter_code
_entity_poly.pdbx_strand_id
1 'polypeptide(L)'
;MRVAVERYARHDYWRPGVAGALAAPVHALDRLFDRVYTSRYNPLYRTGTLASLCLLIALVTGVYLLFVYEIGRPYESVARMQEDPFLGRPMRALHRYASDLAVVAVLLHVGRLLVQGKTWGARALAWITGVLLAGAMFLSAMTGFVLVWDQFGQALAVAGAKILRLVPLFPEPPDRAFAGDRPMTAQFFFMNLFLHVAIPLGMIGFLWLHTSRLARAAWFPERKVALGTLAGLVALAVLWPAPLPRAADLLTIPGRIEVDWFYGFWLPVVQASPLAGLAVGAGVAALLLVVPWLVAPAAAARPAPAVADPDKCEGCEQCFRDCPYDAIQMVTGKHPDRHPLRAEVQPSLCVSCGLCAASCASLAIGPAGRTGLHQLASASELVASAADAGSRTVLVACRNNDGVTERLRRGFADDRGIAFFDVDCAGTVHPGTAAYLASRFGGAVVIGCPPQNCVHREGATLADARLLMGQKPAIPGRLAPDSIRVLHDSLGEWPRIAAAIESFRRARPAASGAGRARFALAATVSAVLLALLALGSRAPQGADADHALLRLGWRLAGQVKERCRDLTPAELAKQPAHMRTPRECTSEVLTYDLRAEIDGRVVVDKRVKSPGLRADRPLSVEEEVVVAPGEHAVKITFTPEAPGSGGRVLAFDGTLRLDRQRVVLITSENDRLVVR
;
A
#
# COMPACT_ATOMS: atom_id res chain seq x y z
N MET A 1 48.16 -28.19 -7.88
CA MET A 1 46.80 -28.37 -7.30
C MET A 1 45.75 -27.98 -8.33
N ARG A 2 45.22 -28.94 -9.09
CA ARG A 2 43.99 -28.74 -9.88
C ARG A 2 42.83 -29.12 -8.97
N VAL A 3 42.31 -28.17 -8.20
CA VAL A 3 41.00 -28.35 -7.55
C VAL A 3 39.98 -28.30 -8.68
N ALA A 4 39.16 -29.34 -8.82
CA ALA A 4 38.04 -29.33 -9.73
C ALA A 4 37.05 -28.26 -9.24
N VAL A 5 37.11 -27.07 -9.84
CA VAL A 5 36.15 -25.99 -9.57
C VAL A 5 34.88 -26.35 -10.32
N GLU A 6 33.78 -26.51 -9.60
CA GLU A 6 32.47 -26.76 -10.20
C GLU A 6 32.04 -25.61 -11.13
N ARG A 7 31.17 -25.89 -12.10
CA ARG A 7 30.63 -24.88 -13.00
C ARG A 7 29.79 -23.85 -12.26
N TYR A 8 29.71 -22.63 -12.80
CA TYR A 8 28.78 -21.61 -12.34
C TYR A 8 27.34 -22.12 -12.42
N ALA A 9 26.77 -22.41 -11.25
CA ALA A 9 25.42 -22.93 -11.12
C ALA A 9 24.41 -21.83 -11.45
N ARG A 10 23.43 -22.16 -12.29
CA ARG A 10 22.34 -21.27 -12.69
C ARG A 10 21.17 -21.45 -11.73
N HIS A 11 20.55 -20.36 -11.28
CA HIS A 11 19.32 -20.41 -10.48
C HIS A 11 18.28 -19.41 -10.99
N ASP A 12 17.04 -19.89 -11.15
CA ASP A 12 15.91 -19.07 -11.57
C ASP A 12 15.09 -18.66 -10.34
N TYR A 13 15.48 -17.54 -9.74
CA TYR A 13 14.99 -17.10 -8.42
C TYR A 13 13.53 -16.61 -8.39
N TRP A 14 12.86 -16.41 -9.53
CA TRP A 14 11.76 -15.42 -9.61
C TRP A 14 10.55 -15.77 -10.49
N ARG A 15 10.34 -17.03 -10.89
CA ARG A 15 9.22 -17.38 -11.79
C ARG A 15 8.40 -18.61 -11.37
N PRO A 16 7.75 -18.65 -10.18
CA PRO A 16 6.70 -19.63 -9.97
C PRO A 16 5.46 -19.26 -10.81
N GLY A 17 4.84 -20.27 -11.44
CA GLY A 17 3.95 -20.16 -12.59
C GLY A 17 2.86 -19.08 -12.60
N VAL A 18 2.22 -18.76 -11.45
CA VAL A 18 1.12 -17.78 -11.39
C VAL A 18 1.60 -16.34 -11.64
N ALA A 19 2.83 -16.01 -11.23
CA ALA A 19 3.43 -14.70 -11.50
C ALA A 19 3.73 -14.50 -13.00
N GLY A 20 3.91 -15.59 -13.76
CA GLY A 20 4.21 -15.53 -15.20
C GLY A 20 3.06 -14.97 -16.03
N ALA A 21 1.81 -15.32 -15.71
CA ALA A 21 0.63 -14.84 -16.43
C ALA A 21 0.40 -13.34 -16.22
N LEU A 22 0.64 -12.84 -15.00
CA LEU A 22 0.53 -11.41 -14.66
C LEU A 22 1.78 -10.61 -15.04
N ALA A 23 2.91 -11.26 -15.29
CA ALA A 23 4.15 -10.59 -15.71
C ALA A 23 4.04 -9.98 -17.11
N ALA A 24 3.41 -10.68 -18.05
CA ALA A 24 3.29 -10.22 -19.44
C ALA A 24 2.63 -8.81 -19.57
N PRO A 25 1.47 -8.52 -18.95
CA PRO A 25 0.88 -7.18 -19.02
C PRO A 25 1.73 -6.13 -18.30
N VAL A 26 2.36 -6.45 -17.16
CA VAL A 26 3.26 -5.51 -16.46
C VAL A 26 4.47 -5.16 -17.32
N HIS A 27 5.12 -6.15 -17.94
CA HIS A 27 6.23 -5.91 -18.86
C HIS A 27 5.80 -5.20 -20.15
N ALA A 28 4.59 -5.43 -20.63
CA ALA A 28 4.04 -4.66 -21.75
C ALA A 28 3.88 -3.17 -21.38
N LEU A 29 3.36 -2.90 -20.19
CA LEU A 29 3.18 -1.55 -19.66
C LEU A 29 4.53 -0.86 -19.40
N ASP A 30 5.49 -1.56 -18.81
CA ASP A 30 6.87 -1.07 -18.60
C ASP A 30 7.50 -0.64 -19.93
N ARG A 31 7.39 -1.49 -20.97
CA ARG A 31 7.90 -1.18 -22.30
C ARG A 31 7.21 0.00 -22.96
N LEU A 32 5.91 0.19 -22.73
CA LEU A 32 5.18 1.36 -23.23
C LEU A 32 5.72 2.63 -22.58
N PHE A 33 5.83 2.65 -21.25
CA PHE A 33 6.32 3.80 -20.51
C PHE A 33 7.79 4.08 -20.80
N ASP A 34 8.62 3.06 -21.01
CA ASP A 34 10.02 3.23 -21.41
C ASP A 34 10.15 3.92 -22.77
N ARG A 35 9.24 3.66 -23.73
CA ARG A 35 9.26 4.38 -25.02
C ARG A 35 8.93 5.86 -24.87
N VAL A 36 8.07 6.19 -23.91
CA VAL A 36 7.60 7.55 -23.64
C VAL A 36 8.61 8.33 -22.80
N TYR A 37 9.02 7.78 -21.65
CA TYR A 37 9.82 8.46 -20.63
C TYR A 37 11.30 8.06 -20.62
N THR A 38 11.72 7.06 -21.39
CA THR A 38 12.98 6.29 -21.21
C THR A 38 12.99 5.50 -19.90
N SER A 39 13.72 4.38 -19.87
CA SER A 39 13.82 3.54 -18.68
C SER A 39 14.38 4.28 -17.45
N ARG A 40 15.18 5.33 -17.67
CA ARG A 40 15.71 6.19 -16.61
C ARG A 40 14.64 6.96 -15.85
N TYR A 41 13.68 7.55 -16.56
CA TYR A 41 12.64 8.44 -15.99
C TYR A 41 11.25 7.78 -15.93
N ASN A 42 11.14 6.48 -16.19
CA ASN A 42 9.88 5.77 -16.12
C ASN A 42 9.29 5.81 -14.69
N PRO A 43 8.12 6.43 -14.47
CA PRO A 43 7.51 6.56 -13.15
C PRO A 43 7.07 5.20 -12.56
N LEU A 44 6.78 4.20 -13.39
CA LEU A 44 6.32 2.89 -12.93
C LEU A 44 7.39 2.12 -12.13
N TYR A 45 8.67 2.41 -12.36
CA TYR A 45 9.79 1.86 -11.59
C TYR A 45 9.93 2.50 -10.21
N ARG A 46 9.26 3.62 -9.98
CA ARG A 46 9.45 4.48 -8.80
C ARG A 46 8.20 4.59 -7.93
N THR A 47 7.24 3.68 -8.10
CA THR A 47 5.93 3.71 -7.43
C THR A 47 6.01 3.81 -5.91
N GLY A 48 6.92 3.06 -5.27
CA GLY A 48 7.12 3.16 -3.81
C GLY A 48 7.61 4.54 -3.37
N THR A 49 8.63 5.07 -4.04
CA THR A 49 9.14 6.43 -3.75
C THR A 49 8.17 7.55 -4.15
N LEU A 50 7.33 7.33 -5.17
CA LEU A 50 6.27 8.26 -5.56
C LEU A 50 5.19 8.33 -4.47
N ALA A 51 4.81 7.19 -3.87
CA ALA A 51 3.90 7.18 -2.73
C ALA A 51 4.48 7.96 -1.53
N SER A 52 5.78 7.80 -1.23
CA SER A 52 6.46 8.59 -0.20
C SER A 52 6.54 10.09 -0.53
N LEU A 53 6.73 10.46 -1.80
CA LEU A 53 6.63 11.86 -2.25
C LEU A 53 5.22 12.41 -2.04
N CYS A 54 4.19 11.65 -2.39
CA CYS A 54 2.80 12.05 -2.19
C CYS A 54 2.46 12.21 -0.70
N LEU A 55 2.97 11.32 0.16
CA LEU A 55 2.86 11.47 1.62
C LEU A 55 3.50 12.77 2.09
N LEU A 56 4.70 13.11 1.60
CA LEU A 56 5.34 14.38 1.95
C LEU A 56 4.51 15.59 1.50
N ILE A 57 3.99 15.56 0.27
CA ILE A 57 3.10 16.61 -0.25
C ILE A 57 1.85 16.73 0.63
N ALA A 58 1.20 15.61 0.98
CA ALA A 58 0.03 15.57 1.85
C ALA A 58 0.33 16.11 3.25
N LEU A 59 1.49 15.78 3.84
CA LEU A 59 1.90 16.32 5.14
C LEU A 59 2.08 17.84 5.09
N VAL A 60 2.82 18.35 4.11
CA VAL A 60 3.09 19.80 3.96
C VAL A 60 1.80 20.58 3.71
N THR A 61 0.98 20.10 2.76
CA THR A 61 -0.31 20.73 2.45
C THR A 61 -1.30 20.59 3.62
N GLY A 62 -1.29 19.46 4.34
CA GLY A 62 -2.12 19.21 5.50
C GLY A 62 -1.82 20.17 6.65
N VAL A 63 -0.55 20.41 6.95
CA VAL A 63 -0.13 21.41 7.95
C VAL A 63 -0.66 22.80 7.60
N TYR A 64 -0.64 23.20 6.33
CA TYR A 64 -1.26 24.45 5.91
C TYR A 64 -2.78 24.46 6.18
N LEU A 65 -3.48 23.39 5.79
CA LEU A 65 -4.94 23.30 5.95
C LEU A 65 -5.37 23.32 7.43
N LEU A 66 -4.54 22.84 8.35
CA LEU A 66 -4.79 22.92 9.79
C LEU A 66 -4.94 24.37 10.30
N PHE A 67 -4.24 25.33 9.71
CA PHE A 67 -4.33 26.73 10.13
C PHE A 67 -5.65 27.40 9.73
N VAL A 68 -6.36 26.84 8.75
CA VAL A 68 -7.57 27.44 8.17
C VAL A 68 -8.83 26.65 8.54
N TYR A 69 -8.68 25.40 8.98
CA TYR A 69 -9.80 24.52 9.33
C TYR A 69 -10.42 24.86 10.69
N GLU A 70 -11.75 24.94 10.74
CA GLU A 70 -12.50 25.22 11.98
C GLU A 70 -13.35 24.01 12.40
N ILE A 71 -13.00 23.42 13.54
CA ILE A 71 -13.63 22.19 14.06
C ILE A 71 -15.13 22.36 14.33
N GLY A 72 -15.56 23.55 14.77
CA GLY A 72 -16.97 23.82 15.06
C GLY A 72 -17.84 24.07 13.82
N ARG A 73 -17.22 24.37 12.67
CA ARG A 73 -17.88 24.72 11.40
C ARG A 73 -17.14 24.07 10.22
N PRO A 74 -17.05 22.74 10.20
CA PRO A 74 -16.11 22.01 9.35
C PRO A 74 -16.38 22.28 7.86
N TYR A 75 -17.64 22.11 7.42
CA TYR A 75 -18.03 22.34 6.03
C TYR A 75 -17.84 23.81 5.63
N GLU A 76 -18.27 24.77 6.45
CA GLU A 76 -18.12 26.19 6.08
C GLU A 76 -16.67 26.64 6.04
N SER A 77 -15.79 26.07 6.87
CA SER A 77 -14.35 26.37 6.80
C SER A 77 -13.74 25.89 5.48
N VAL A 78 -14.12 24.70 5.01
CA VAL A 78 -13.67 24.18 3.71
C VAL A 78 -14.29 24.95 2.54
N ALA A 79 -15.55 25.38 2.66
CA ALA A 79 -16.20 26.24 1.67
C ALA A 79 -15.46 27.58 1.50
N ARG A 80 -15.05 28.22 2.61
CA ARG A 80 -14.21 29.43 2.57
C ARG A 80 -12.86 29.17 1.90
N MET A 81 -12.22 28.03 2.16
CA MET A 81 -10.99 27.66 1.44
C MET A 81 -11.21 27.51 -0.07
N GLN A 82 -12.37 26.99 -0.47
CA GLN A 82 -12.72 26.80 -1.87
C GLN A 82 -12.98 28.13 -2.60
N GLU A 83 -13.40 29.16 -1.88
CA GLU A 83 -13.63 30.51 -2.41
C GLU A 83 -12.33 31.26 -2.72
N ASP A 84 -11.24 31.00 -2.00
CA ASP A 84 -9.92 31.60 -2.30
C ASP A 84 -9.27 30.91 -3.52
N PRO A 85 -9.19 31.59 -4.68
CA PRO A 85 -8.66 30.98 -5.90
C PRO A 85 -7.13 30.89 -5.92
N PHE A 86 -6.43 31.62 -5.06
CA PHE A 86 -4.98 31.78 -5.13
C PHE A 86 -4.23 30.71 -4.33
N LEU A 87 -4.65 30.45 -3.09
CA LEU A 87 -3.94 29.52 -2.22
C LEU A 87 -4.86 28.47 -1.60
N GLY A 88 -6.01 28.86 -1.06
CA GLY A 88 -6.97 27.95 -0.43
C GLY A 88 -7.40 26.80 -1.35
N ARG A 89 -8.03 27.12 -2.49
CA ARG A 89 -8.56 26.13 -3.42
C ARG A 89 -7.46 25.26 -4.05
N PRO A 90 -6.34 25.82 -4.57
CA PRO A 90 -5.24 24.98 -5.08
C PRO A 90 -4.60 24.10 -4.01
N MET A 91 -4.44 24.57 -2.76
CA MET A 91 -3.84 23.76 -1.71
C MET A 91 -4.73 22.58 -1.31
N ARG A 92 -6.03 22.81 -1.16
CA ARG A 92 -7.01 21.74 -0.94
C ARG A 92 -7.00 20.71 -2.07
N ALA A 93 -7.00 21.18 -3.31
CA ALA A 93 -6.95 20.31 -4.48
C ALA A 93 -5.63 19.52 -4.56
N LEU A 94 -4.49 20.14 -4.25
CA LEU A 94 -3.18 19.47 -4.22
C LEU A 94 -3.13 18.40 -3.13
N HIS A 95 -3.63 18.68 -1.92
CA HIS A 95 -3.71 17.71 -0.83
C HIS A 95 -4.53 16.48 -1.26
N ARG A 96 -5.67 16.72 -1.92
CA ARG A 96 -6.53 15.66 -2.45
C ARG A 96 -5.84 14.85 -3.55
N TYR A 97 -5.38 15.48 -4.62
CA TYR A 97 -4.77 14.76 -5.74
C TYR A 97 -3.46 14.05 -5.37
N ALA A 98 -2.72 14.54 -4.37
CA ALA A 98 -1.59 13.80 -3.80
C ALA A 98 -2.06 12.50 -3.13
N SER A 99 -3.17 12.52 -2.38
CA SER A 99 -3.77 11.32 -1.78
C SER A 99 -4.19 10.30 -2.86
N ASP A 100 -4.85 10.77 -3.92
CA ASP A 100 -5.32 9.90 -5.01
C ASP A 100 -4.14 9.27 -5.77
N LEU A 101 -3.11 10.07 -6.07
CA LEU A 101 -1.89 9.55 -6.71
C LEU A 101 -1.15 8.56 -5.81
N ALA A 102 -1.17 8.77 -4.48
CA ALA A 102 -0.57 7.84 -3.52
C ALA A 102 -1.25 6.46 -3.59
N VAL A 103 -2.58 6.40 -3.69
CA VAL A 103 -3.32 5.13 -3.86
C VAL A 103 -2.90 4.42 -5.13
N VAL A 104 -2.91 5.14 -6.28
CA VAL A 104 -2.50 4.56 -7.56
C VAL A 104 -1.06 4.04 -7.49
N ALA A 105 -0.15 4.81 -6.91
CA ALA A 105 1.25 4.43 -6.74
C ALA A 105 1.39 3.19 -5.85
N VAL A 106 0.68 3.11 -4.72
CA VAL A 106 0.72 1.95 -3.81
C VAL A 106 0.15 0.69 -4.47
N LEU A 107 -0.96 0.78 -5.19
CA LEU A 107 -1.54 -0.36 -5.90
C LEU A 107 -0.57 -0.93 -6.94
N LEU A 108 0.04 -0.04 -7.74
CA LEU A 108 1.07 -0.44 -8.72
C LEU A 108 2.34 -0.98 -8.03
N HIS A 109 2.71 -0.44 -6.87
CA HIS A 109 3.85 -0.91 -6.08
C HIS A 109 3.63 -2.35 -5.57
N VAL A 110 2.49 -2.62 -4.93
CA VAL A 110 2.12 -3.95 -4.44
C VAL A 110 2.05 -4.95 -5.59
N GLY A 111 1.37 -4.61 -6.69
CA GLY A 111 1.26 -5.46 -7.87
C GLY A 111 2.62 -5.79 -8.49
N ARG A 112 3.50 -4.79 -8.63
CA ARG A 112 4.87 -4.99 -9.13
C ARG A 112 5.67 -5.92 -8.22
N LEU A 113 5.64 -5.70 -6.90
CA LEU A 113 6.37 -6.55 -5.97
C LEU A 113 5.85 -7.99 -5.99
N LEU A 114 4.54 -8.20 -6.16
CA LEU A 114 3.97 -9.54 -6.32
C LEU A 114 4.47 -10.23 -7.59
N VAL A 115 4.39 -9.56 -8.74
CA VAL A 115 4.86 -10.08 -10.04
C VAL A 115 6.35 -10.35 -10.03
N GLN A 116 7.13 -9.49 -9.38
CA GLN A 116 8.56 -9.68 -9.20
C GLN A 116 8.89 -10.70 -8.11
N GLY A 117 7.91 -11.35 -7.45
CA GLY A 117 8.10 -12.31 -6.35
C GLY A 117 8.72 -11.72 -5.08
N LYS A 118 8.75 -10.38 -4.95
CA LYS A 118 9.47 -9.59 -3.94
C LYS A 118 8.76 -9.59 -2.57
N THR A 119 8.16 -10.71 -2.18
CA THR A 119 7.19 -10.78 -1.08
C THR A 119 7.61 -11.69 0.09
N TRP A 120 8.53 -12.64 -0.12
CA TRP A 120 8.87 -13.70 0.86
C TRP A 120 10.33 -13.65 1.34
N GLY A 121 10.67 -14.51 2.30
CA GLY A 121 12.02 -14.61 2.88
C GLY A 121 12.39 -13.37 3.68
N ALA A 122 13.62 -12.87 3.54
CA ALA A 122 14.08 -11.63 4.18
C ALA A 122 13.23 -10.39 3.83
N ARG A 123 12.41 -10.47 2.76
CA ARG A 123 11.53 -9.39 2.29
C ARG A 123 10.11 -9.45 2.87
N ALA A 124 9.75 -10.51 3.61
CA ALA A 124 8.41 -10.66 4.19
C ALA A 124 8.06 -9.51 5.15
N LEU A 125 9.02 -9.01 5.92
CA LEU A 125 8.82 -7.86 6.80
C LEU A 125 8.39 -6.62 6.02
N ALA A 126 9.05 -6.30 4.91
CA ALA A 126 8.69 -5.19 4.05
C ALA A 126 7.28 -5.39 3.46
N TRP A 127 6.93 -6.59 3.02
CA TRP A 127 5.59 -6.87 2.52
C TRP A 127 4.50 -6.63 3.57
N ILE A 128 4.63 -7.23 4.76
CA ILE A 128 3.63 -7.12 5.85
C ILE A 128 3.47 -5.67 6.27
N THR A 129 4.58 -4.98 6.55
CA THR A 129 4.55 -3.56 6.92
C THR A 129 4.00 -2.68 5.81
N GLY A 130 4.22 -3.03 4.54
CA GLY A 130 3.65 -2.35 3.38
C GLY A 130 2.13 -2.49 3.29
N VAL A 131 1.59 -3.68 3.57
CA VAL A 131 0.14 -3.90 3.65
C VAL A 131 -0.48 -3.09 4.79
N LEU A 132 0.18 -3.05 5.96
CA LEU A 132 -0.25 -2.22 7.08
C LEU A 132 -0.21 -0.72 6.75
N LEU A 133 0.83 -0.25 6.07
CA LEU A 133 0.94 1.12 5.57
C LEU A 133 -0.16 1.47 4.57
N ALA A 134 -0.50 0.57 3.65
CA ALA A 134 -1.59 0.76 2.70
C ALA A 134 -2.95 0.89 3.42
N GLY A 135 -3.20 0.06 4.45
CA GLY A 135 -4.39 0.17 5.30
C GLY A 135 -4.43 1.47 6.11
N ALA A 136 -3.30 1.87 6.70
CA ALA A 136 -3.18 3.14 7.42
C ALA A 136 -3.43 4.35 6.50
N MET A 137 -2.86 4.34 5.30
CA MET A 137 -3.11 5.37 4.28
C MET A 137 -4.59 5.44 3.91
N PHE A 138 -5.25 4.30 3.71
CA PHE A 138 -6.67 4.24 3.39
C PHE A 138 -7.54 4.82 4.52
N LEU A 139 -7.27 4.44 5.78
CA LEU A 139 -7.96 4.98 6.95
C LEU A 139 -7.71 6.48 7.13
N SER A 140 -6.47 6.94 6.91
CA SER A 140 -6.12 8.36 6.95
C SER A 140 -6.88 9.14 5.89
N ALA A 141 -7.00 8.63 4.67
CA ALA A 141 -7.77 9.29 3.64
C ALA A 141 -9.25 9.37 4.02
N MET A 142 -9.86 8.26 4.45
CA MET A 142 -11.25 8.24 4.92
C MET A 142 -11.53 9.31 5.99
N THR A 143 -10.69 9.39 7.02
CA THR A 143 -10.83 10.42 8.06
C THR A 143 -10.70 11.84 7.49
N GLY A 144 -9.83 12.05 6.50
CA GLY A 144 -9.70 13.32 5.80
C GLY A 144 -10.96 13.74 5.03
N PHE A 145 -11.63 12.80 4.37
CA PHE A 145 -12.93 13.05 3.74
C PHE A 145 -14.02 13.40 4.74
N VAL A 146 -14.03 12.73 5.91
CA VAL A 146 -14.98 13.03 6.98
C VAL A 146 -14.80 14.47 7.50
N LEU A 147 -13.58 15.01 7.51
CA LEU A 147 -13.33 16.42 7.90
C LEU A 147 -13.97 17.43 6.94
N VAL A 148 -14.17 17.08 5.67
CA VAL A 148 -14.84 17.98 4.72
C VAL A 148 -16.32 18.13 5.08
N TRP A 149 -16.92 17.09 5.65
CA TRP A 149 -18.32 17.05 6.07
C TRP A 149 -19.32 17.42 4.95
N ASP A 150 -19.03 16.97 3.73
CA ASP A 150 -19.95 16.94 2.60
C ASP A 150 -20.76 15.63 2.60
N GLN A 151 -21.66 15.45 1.63
CA GLN A 151 -22.46 14.23 1.49
C GLN A 151 -21.62 12.94 1.39
N PHE A 152 -20.42 12.99 0.78
CA PHE A 152 -19.53 11.83 0.69
C PHE A 152 -18.84 11.54 2.03
N GLY A 153 -18.34 12.58 2.70
CA GLY A 153 -17.78 12.49 4.06
C GLY A 153 -18.80 11.92 5.05
N GLN A 154 -20.07 12.34 4.99
CA GLN A 154 -21.16 11.76 5.77
C GLN A 154 -21.34 10.27 5.45
N ALA A 155 -21.40 9.90 4.17
CA ALA A 155 -21.58 8.51 3.75
C ALA A 155 -20.44 7.60 4.28
N LEU A 156 -19.19 8.08 4.23
CA LEU A 156 -18.03 7.38 4.78
C LEU A 156 -18.11 7.24 6.31
N ALA A 157 -18.47 8.32 7.02
CA ALA A 157 -18.59 8.31 8.47
C ALA A 157 -19.66 7.31 8.94
N VAL A 158 -20.86 7.36 8.34
CA VAL A 158 -21.97 6.45 8.65
C VAL A 158 -21.60 5.00 8.31
N ALA A 159 -20.99 4.76 7.15
CA ALA A 159 -20.58 3.41 6.76
C ALA A 159 -19.51 2.84 7.72
N GLY A 160 -18.54 3.65 8.13
CA GLY A 160 -17.55 3.27 9.16
C GLY A 160 -18.21 2.96 10.51
N ALA A 161 -19.16 3.79 10.94
CA ALA A 161 -19.90 3.59 12.19
C ALA A 161 -20.74 2.30 12.17
N LYS A 162 -21.40 1.98 11.04
CA LYS A 162 -22.14 0.73 10.84
C LYS A 162 -21.24 -0.51 10.91
N ILE A 163 -19.99 -0.43 10.44
CA ILE A 163 -19.00 -1.51 10.63
C ILE A 163 -18.63 -1.63 12.11
N LEU A 164 -18.33 -0.50 12.78
CA LEU A 164 -17.92 -0.49 14.18
C LEU A 164 -19.02 -0.98 15.13
N ARG A 165 -20.30 -0.85 14.77
CA ARG A 165 -21.43 -1.46 15.49
C ARG A 165 -21.31 -2.97 15.63
N LEU A 166 -20.62 -3.65 14.71
CA LEU A 166 -20.41 -5.10 14.79
C LEU A 166 -19.38 -5.50 15.85
N VAL A 167 -18.60 -4.55 16.36
CA VAL A 167 -17.58 -4.78 17.39
C VAL A 167 -18.23 -4.61 18.77
N PRO A 168 -18.25 -5.65 19.63
CA PRO A 168 -18.91 -5.61 20.94
C PRO A 168 -18.12 -4.81 22.00
N LEU A 169 -17.35 -3.80 21.58
CA LEU A 169 -16.53 -2.94 22.44
C LEU A 169 -17.31 -1.69 22.92
N PHE A 170 -18.23 -1.19 22.10
CA PHE A 170 -18.90 0.09 22.35
C PHE A 170 -20.18 -0.07 23.20
N PRO A 171 -20.34 0.74 24.26
CA PRO A 171 -21.57 0.77 25.07
C PRO A 171 -22.83 1.15 24.31
N GLU A 172 -22.69 2.12 23.43
CA GLU A 172 -23.74 2.61 22.55
C GLU A 172 -23.24 2.39 21.11
N PRO A 173 -24.07 1.87 20.20
CA PRO A 173 -23.70 1.70 18.80
C PRO A 173 -23.19 3.03 18.21
N PRO A 174 -21.99 3.07 17.59
CA PRO A 174 -21.43 4.33 17.08
C PRO A 174 -22.28 5.01 15.98
N ASP A 175 -23.07 4.23 15.24
CA ASP A 175 -23.99 4.70 14.18
C ASP A 175 -25.13 5.57 14.73
N ARG A 176 -25.54 5.38 15.98
CA ARG A 176 -26.51 6.22 16.70
C ARG A 176 -26.15 7.69 16.67
N ALA A 177 -24.86 8.02 16.72
CA ALA A 177 -24.39 9.40 16.66
C ALA A 177 -24.88 10.11 15.39
N PHE A 178 -25.17 9.38 14.32
CA PHE A 178 -25.61 9.90 13.03
C PHE A 178 -27.15 9.80 12.83
N ALA A 179 -27.92 9.58 13.91
CA ALA A 179 -29.37 9.48 13.84
C ALA A 179 -30.05 10.78 13.37
N GLY A 180 -29.42 11.93 13.61
CA GLY A 180 -29.91 13.26 13.23
C GLY A 180 -30.80 13.94 14.30
N ASP A 181 -30.91 13.37 15.50
CA ASP A 181 -31.63 13.98 16.63
C ASP A 181 -30.89 15.19 17.22
N ARG A 182 -29.57 15.25 17.03
CA ARG A 182 -28.69 16.35 17.45
C ARG A 182 -27.67 16.68 16.35
N PRO A 183 -27.21 17.93 16.25
CA PRO A 183 -26.09 18.28 15.38
C PRO A 183 -24.82 17.54 15.83
N MET A 184 -23.91 17.29 14.88
CA MET A 184 -22.63 16.66 15.20
C MET A 184 -21.80 17.55 16.12
N THR A 185 -21.20 16.94 17.14
CA THR A 185 -20.43 17.67 18.14
C THR A 185 -19.05 18.07 17.59
N ALA A 186 -18.53 19.22 18.02
CA ALA A 186 -17.14 19.60 17.72
C ALA A 186 -16.12 18.55 18.19
N GLN A 187 -16.44 17.81 19.26
CA GLN A 187 -15.59 16.73 19.77
C GLN A 187 -15.40 15.59 18.76
N PHE A 188 -16.44 15.25 17.99
CA PHE A 188 -16.32 14.25 16.92
C PHE A 188 -15.29 14.71 15.87
N PHE A 189 -15.42 15.94 15.38
CA PHE A 189 -14.49 16.49 14.39
C PHE A 189 -13.08 16.66 14.95
N PHE A 190 -12.92 17.03 16.22
CA PHE A 190 -11.61 17.08 16.87
C PHE A 190 -10.95 15.71 16.93
N MET A 191 -11.68 14.66 17.35
CA MET A 191 -11.16 13.30 17.40
C MET A 191 -10.80 12.77 16.00
N ASN A 192 -11.66 13.02 15.02
CA ASN A 192 -11.39 12.65 13.64
C ASN A 192 -10.17 13.41 13.07
N LEU A 193 -10.01 14.68 13.40
CA LEU A 193 -8.84 15.48 13.01
C LEU A 193 -7.56 14.96 13.67
N PHE A 194 -7.62 14.66 14.97
CA PHE A 194 -6.51 14.07 15.70
C PHE A 194 -6.07 12.75 15.04
N LEU A 195 -7.00 11.87 14.72
CA LEU A 195 -6.71 10.61 14.06
C LEU A 195 -6.11 10.83 12.65
N HIS A 196 -6.68 11.76 11.88
CA HIS A 196 -6.21 12.12 10.55
C HIS A 196 -4.77 12.67 10.56
N VAL A 197 -4.37 13.39 11.61
CA VAL A 197 -2.99 13.89 11.77
C VAL A 197 -2.06 12.82 12.35
N ALA A 198 -2.52 12.04 13.32
CA ALA A 198 -1.72 11.03 14.01
C ALA A 198 -1.33 9.86 13.08
N ILE A 199 -2.23 9.42 12.20
CA ILE A 199 -1.96 8.28 11.31
C ILE A 199 -0.78 8.56 10.37
N PRO A 200 -0.75 9.65 9.56
CA PRO A 200 0.38 9.97 8.69
C PRO A 200 1.71 10.14 9.43
N LEU A 201 1.69 10.73 10.63
CA LEU A 201 2.89 10.84 11.47
C LEU A 201 3.40 9.44 11.89
N GLY A 202 2.50 8.55 12.31
CA GLY A 202 2.82 7.14 12.58
C GLY A 202 3.32 6.39 11.33
N MET A 203 2.78 6.70 10.16
CA MET A 203 3.22 6.12 8.88
C MET A 203 4.68 6.45 8.56
N ILE A 204 5.24 7.57 9.02
CA ILE A 204 6.68 7.88 8.86
C ILE A 204 7.54 6.82 9.58
N GLY A 205 7.19 6.47 10.81
CA GLY A 205 7.87 5.43 11.58
C GLY A 205 7.71 4.04 10.95
N PHE A 206 6.50 3.72 10.46
CA PHE A 206 6.27 2.47 9.73
C PHE A 206 7.00 2.43 8.39
N LEU A 207 7.18 3.55 7.69
CA LEU A 207 7.95 3.63 6.45
C LEU A 207 9.44 3.36 6.69
N TRP A 208 9.98 3.83 7.82
CA TRP A 208 11.31 3.43 8.28
C TRP A 208 11.38 1.92 8.49
N LEU A 209 10.42 1.32 9.21
CA LEU A 209 10.40 -0.13 9.44
C LEU A 209 10.26 -0.92 8.12
N HIS A 210 9.43 -0.43 7.20
CA HIS A 210 9.22 -1.01 5.86
C HIS A 210 10.50 -1.06 5.03
N THR A 211 11.37 -0.07 5.21
CA THR A 211 12.65 0.06 4.48
C THR A 211 13.88 -0.39 5.29
N SER A 212 13.71 -0.75 6.57
CA SER A 212 14.78 -1.07 7.53
C SER A 212 15.72 -2.22 7.12
N ARG A 213 15.29 -3.09 6.19
CA ARG A 213 16.10 -4.21 5.67
C ARG A 213 16.88 -3.85 4.41
N LEU A 214 16.98 -2.56 4.07
CA LEU A 214 17.70 -2.05 2.92
C LEU A 214 18.77 -1.06 3.38
N ALA A 215 20.05 -1.37 3.12
CA ALA A 215 21.20 -0.57 3.54
C ALA A 215 21.18 0.90 3.08
N ARG A 216 20.53 1.14 1.93
CA ARG A 216 20.53 2.43 1.22
C ARG A 216 19.15 2.74 0.63
N ALA A 217 18.09 2.50 1.40
CA ALA A 217 16.73 2.73 0.93
C ALA A 217 16.57 4.14 0.32
N ALA A 218 16.05 4.21 -0.91
CA ALA A 218 15.65 5.49 -1.49
C ALA A 218 14.25 5.82 -1.01
N TRP A 219 14.07 6.99 -0.40
CA TRP A 219 12.78 7.45 0.10
C TRP A 219 12.03 8.29 -0.93
N PHE A 220 12.77 8.97 -1.81
CA PHE A 220 12.21 9.86 -2.83
C PHE A 220 12.69 9.46 -4.23
N PRO A 221 11.89 9.74 -5.27
CA PRO A 221 12.30 9.49 -6.63
C PRO A 221 13.42 10.46 -7.02
N GLU A 222 14.03 10.23 -8.19
CA GLU A 222 15.03 11.17 -8.68
C GLU A 222 14.45 12.58 -8.87
N ARG A 223 15.28 13.60 -8.71
CA ARG A 223 14.85 15.01 -8.70
C ARG A 223 13.97 15.40 -9.88
N LYS A 224 14.27 14.91 -11.09
CA LYS A 224 13.48 15.23 -12.30
C LYS A 224 12.07 14.63 -12.27
N VAL A 225 11.94 13.39 -11.81
CA VAL A 225 10.61 12.75 -11.66
C VAL A 225 9.85 13.42 -10.52
N ALA A 226 10.52 13.68 -9.39
CA ALA A 226 9.90 14.35 -8.24
C ALA A 226 9.33 15.74 -8.62
N LEU A 227 10.15 16.58 -9.25
CA LEU A 227 9.74 17.92 -9.68
C LEU A 227 8.68 17.86 -10.78
N GLY A 228 8.78 16.92 -11.73
CA GLY A 228 7.78 16.72 -12.77
C GLY A 228 6.41 16.31 -12.19
N THR A 229 6.40 15.37 -11.25
CA THR A 229 5.17 14.94 -10.57
C THR A 229 4.58 16.07 -9.73
N LEU A 230 5.38 16.79 -8.94
CA LEU A 230 4.91 17.93 -8.15
C LEU A 230 4.34 19.04 -9.05
N ALA A 231 5.07 19.43 -10.10
CA ALA A 231 4.61 20.44 -11.05
C ALA A 231 3.31 20.01 -11.76
N GLY A 232 3.19 18.74 -12.13
CA GLY A 232 1.98 18.18 -12.73
C GLY A 232 0.79 18.21 -11.77
N LEU A 233 0.97 17.84 -10.50
CA LEU A 233 -0.08 17.90 -9.49
C LEU A 233 -0.49 19.35 -9.16
N VAL A 234 0.47 20.28 -9.08
CA VAL A 234 0.16 21.70 -8.89
C VAL A 234 -0.61 22.26 -10.07
N ALA A 235 -0.17 21.96 -11.31
CA ALA A 235 -0.89 22.36 -12.51
C ALA A 235 -2.32 21.79 -12.52
N LEU A 236 -2.49 20.51 -12.18
CA LEU A 236 -3.80 19.87 -12.06
C LEU A 236 -4.66 20.58 -11.00
N ALA A 237 -4.11 20.85 -9.81
CA ALA A 237 -4.81 21.50 -8.71
C ALA A 237 -5.31 22.92 -9.06
N VAL A 238 -4.54 23.66 -9.87
CA VAL A 238 -4.90 25.01 -10.33
C VAL A 238 -5.91 24.97 -11.47
N LEU A 239 -5.68 24.11 -12.48
CA LEU A 239 -6.49 24.05 -13.69
C LEU A 239 -7.80 23.30 -13.50
N TRP A 240 -7.82 22.32 -12.59
CA TRP A 240 -8.94 21.45 -12.33
C TRP A 240 -9.14 21.30 -10.81
N PRO A 241 -9.70 22.31 -10.12
CA PRO A 241 -9.81 22.28 -8.66
C PRO A 241 -10.69 21.13 -8.18
N ALA A 242 -10.38 20.54 -7.02
CA ALA A 242 -11.20 19.49 -6.42
C ALA A 242 -12.62 20.02 -6.14
N PRO A 243 -13.68 19.25 -6.46
CA PRO A 243 -15.05 19.69 -6.25
C PRO A 243 -15.36 19.78 -4.75
N LEU A 244 -16.38 20.56 -4.40
CA LEU A 244 -16.98 20.59 -3.07
C LEU A 244 -18.48 20.27 -3.23
N PRO A 245 -18.89 19.00 -3.04
CA PRO A 245 -20.29 18.62 -3.03
C PRO A 245 -21.09 19.32 -1.93
N ARG A 246 -22.41 19.12 -1.93
CA ARG A 246 -23.31 19.71 -0.92
C ARG A 246 -22.93 19.28 0.49
N ALA A 247 -23.24 20.15 1.45
CA ALA A 247 -23.09 19.87 2.87
C ALA A 247 -23.82 18.59 3.28
N ALA A 248 -23.25 17.89 4.26
CA ALA A 248 -23.88 16.78 4.95
C ALA A 248 -25.20 17.21 5.60
N ASP A 249 -26.26 16.40 5.40
CA ASP A 249 -27.55 16.54 6.05
C ASP A 249 -28.06 15.14 6.44
N LEU A 250 -28.13 14.89 7.75
CA LEU A 250 -28.51 13.59 8.33
C LEU A 250 -30.01 13.28 8.19
N LEU A 251 -30.83 14.28 7.83
CA LEU A 251 -32.28 14.18 7.65
C LEU A 251 -32.67 14.11 6.16
N THR A 252 -31.70 13.97 5.26
CA THR A 252 -31.93 13.72 3.85
C THR A 252 -31.31 12.40 3.43
N ILE A 253 -32.02 11.68 2.56
CA ILE A 253 -31.49 10.50 1.89
C ILE A 253 -30.59 11.03 0.77
N PRO A 254 -29.28 10.75 0.79
CA PRO A 254 -28.43 11.16 -0.32
C PRO A 254 -28.91 10.45 -1.58
N GLY A 255 -29.28 11.22 -2.61
CA GLY A 255 -29.57 10.69 -3.95
C GLY A 255 -28.27 10.25 -4.63
N ARG A 256 -28.11 10.58 -5.92
CA ARG A 256 -26.79 10.44 -6.55
C ARG A 256 -25.79 11.41 -5.93
N ILE A 257 -24.76 10.88 -5.28
CA ILE A 257 -23.65 11.65 -4.70
C ILE A 257 -22.39 11.49 -5.53
N GLU A 258 -21.59 12.55 -5.60
CA GLU A 258 -20.24 12.45 -6.15
C GLU A 258 -19.33 11.81 -5.10
N VAL A 259 -18.79 10.63 -5.42
CA VAL A 259 -17.82 9.93 -4.59
C VAL A 259 -16.45 9.98 -5.22
N ASP A 260 -15.43 9.80 -4.39
CA ASP A 260 -14.11 9.44 -4.90
C ASP A 260 -14.08 7.94 -5.19
N TRP A 261 -13.79 7.51 -6.42
CA TRP A 261 -13.78 6.08 -6.72
C TRP A 261 -12.68 5.33 -5.96
N PHE A 262 -11.53 5.96 -5.68
CA PHE A 262 -10.41 5.33 -4.97
C PHE A 262 -10.76 5.00 -3.52
N TYR A 263 -11.70 5.72 -2.92
CA TYR A 263 -12.08 5.56 -1.50
C TYR A 263 -13.55 5.18 -1.27
N GLY A 264 -14.41 5.30 -2.28
CA GLY A 264 -15.85 5.06 -2.21
C GLY A 264 -16.31 3.70 -2.76
N PHE A 265 -15.43 2.95 -3.44
CA PHE A 265 -15.79 1.69 -4.13
C PHE A 265 -16.44 0.62 -3.24
N TRP A 266 -16.21 0.65 -1.93
CA TRP A 266 -16.72 -0.32 -0.96
C TRP A 266 -18.05 0.09 -0.31
N LEU A 267 -18.45 1.36 -0.46
CA LEU A 267 -19.69 1.89 0.13
C LEU A 267 -20.94 1.08 -0.25
N PRO A 268 -21.15 0.65 -1.52
CA PRO A 268 -22.34 -0.11 -1.87
C PRO A 268 -22.45 -1.42 -1.09
N VAL A 269 -21.31 -2.07 -0.84
CA VAL A 269 -21.25 -3.35 -0.11
C VAL A 269 -21.66 -3.15 1.34
N VAL A 270 -21.16 -2.10 2.00
CA VAL A 270 -21.49 -1.82 3.41
C VAL A 270 -22.90 -1.28 3.59
N GLN A 271 -23.39 -0.50 2.62
CA GLN A 271 -24.78 -0.06 2.59
C GLN A 271 -25.75 -1.24 2.46
N ALA A 272 -25.40 -2.26 1.68
CA ALA A 272 -26.19 -3.49 1.58
C ALA A 272 -26.06 -4.37 2.83
N SER A 273 -24.85 -4.57 3.34
CA SER A 273 -24.59 -5.33 4.56
C SER A 273 -23.27 -4.90 5.20
N PRO A 274 -23.29 -4.28 6.40
CA PRO A 274 -22.07 -3.93 7.12
C PRO A 274 -21.18 -5.13 7.40
N LEU A 275 -21.79 -6.31 7.66
CA LEU A 275 -21.07 -7.56 7.88
C LEU A 275 -20.36 -8.03 6.60
N ALA A 276 -21.02 -7.94 5.45
CA ALA A 276 -20.40 -8.31 4.17
C ALA A 276 -19.21 -7.39 3.87
N GLY A 277 -19.34 -6.09 4.09
CA GLY A 277 -18.23 -5.16 3.89
C GLY A 277 -17.04 -5.42 4.81
N LEU A 278 -17.29 -5.68 6.10
CA LEU A 278 -16.25 -6.08 7.04
C LEU A 278 -15.58 -7.39 6.61
N ALA A 279 -16.37 -8.40 6.21
CA ALA A 279 -15.86 -9.70 5.79
C ALA A 279 -14.99 -9.59 4.52
N VAL A 280 -15.41 -8.80 3.52
CA VAL A 280 -14.62 -8.56 2.30
C VAL A 280 -13.33 -7.81 2.63
N GLY A 281 -13.41 -6.73 3.40
CA GLY A 281 -12.22 -5.95 3.80
C GLY A 281 -11.21 -6.79 4.59
N ALA A 282 -11.68 -7.51 5.61
CA ALA A 282 -10.85 -8.41 6.42
C ALA A 282 -10.28 -9.57 5.59
N GLY A 283 -11.08 -10.14 4.67
CA GLY A 283 -10.65 -11.20 3.77
C GLY A 283 -9.53 -10.77 2.83
N VAL A 284 -9.65 -9.57 2.22
CA VAL A 284 -8.60 -8.99 1.37
C VAL A 284 -7.33 -8.71 2.17
N ALA A 285 -7.46 -8.10 3.36
CA ALA A 285 -6.33 -7.83 4.23
C ALA A 285 -5.62 -9.12 4.65
N ALA A 286 -6.37 -10.15 5.08
CA ALA A 286 -5.83 -11.45 5.45
C ALA A 286 -5.14 -12.14 4.27
N LEU A 287 -5.76 -12.12 3.09
CA LEU A 287 -5.16 -12.67 1.87
C LEU A 287 -3.81 -12.00 1.57
N LEU A 288 -3.78 -10.67 1.55
CA LEU A 288 -2.55 -9.90 1.30
C LEU A 288 -1.48 -10.19 2.36
N LEU A 289 -1.84 -10.27 3.64
CA LEU A 289 -0.90 -10.59 4.71
C LEU A 289 -0.31 -11.98 4.53
N VAL A 290 -1.08 -12.97 4.07
CA VAL A 290 -0.63 -14.37 3.95
C VAL A 290 0.15 -14.66 2.65
N VAL A 291 0.13 -13.73 1.67
CA VAL A 291 0.88 -13.84 0.40
C VAL A 291 2.33 -14.34 0.56
N PRO A 292 3.17 -13.82 1.48
CA PRO A 292 4.57 -14.25 1.62
C PRO A 292 4.72 -15.76 1.83
N TRP A 293 3.73 -16.42 2.43
CA TRP A 293 3.75 -17.87 2.66
C TRP A 293 3.09 -18.64 1.52
N LEU A 294 2.07 -18.07 0.87
CA LEU A 294 1.40 -18.70 -0.29
C LEU A 294 2.30 -18.77 -1.52
N VAL A 295 3.09 -17.72 -1.78
CA VAL A 295 3.96 -17.65 -2.97
C VAL A 295 5.41 -18.03 -2.69
N ALA A 296 5.75 -18.36 -1.43
CA ALA A 296 7.09 -18.82 -1.10
C ALA A 296 7.38 -20.15 -1.80
N PRO A 297 8.56 -20.29 -2.44
CA PRO A 297 8.96 -21.58 -2.98
C PRO A 297 9.17 -22.59 -1.84
N ALA A 298 8.97 -23.87 -2.18
CA ALA A 298 9.26 -25.00 -1.31
C ALA A 298 10.69 -24.90 -0.76
N ALA A 299 10.91 -25.33 0.48
CA ALA A 299 12.18 -25.13 1.18
C ALA A 299 13.39 -25.66 0.38
N ALA A 300 13.26 -26.80 -0.30
CA ALA A 300 14.32 -27.37 -1.14
C ALA A 300 14.65 -26.54 -2.40
N ALA A 301 13.70 -25.74 -2.91
CA ALA A 301 13.91 -24.84 -4.03
C ALA A 301 14.31 -23.42 -3.57
N ARG A 302 14.39 -23.18 -2.26
CA ARG A 302 14.85 -21.89 -1.74
C ARG A 302 16.34 -21.77 -1.96
N PRO A 303 16.78 -20.68 -2.58
CA PRO A 303 18.18 -20.63 -2.92
C PRO A 303 19.06 -20.33 -1.72
N ALA A 304 20.19 -21.05 -1.60
CA ALA A 304 21.06 -21.01 -0.44
C ALA A 304 21.66 -19.61 -0.23
N PRO A 305 21.78 -19.12 1.03
CA PRO A 305 22.45 -17.85 1.32
C PRO A 305 23.92 -17.87 0.86
N ALA A 306 24.51 -16.68 0.74
CA ALA A 306 25.94 -16.57 0.49
C ALA A 306 26.75 -17.11 1.68
N VAL A 307 27.91 -17.71 1.39
CA VAL A 307 28.85 -18.20 2.39
C VAL A 307 30.24 -17.65 2.05
N ALA A 308 30.99 -17.27 3.07
CA ALA A 308 32.38 -16.85 2.94
C ALA A 308 33.32 -17.99 3.36
N ASP A 309 34.28 -18.29 2.50
CA ASP A 309 35.38 -19.22 2.77
C ASP A 309 36.38 -18.54 3.74
N PRO A 310 36.51 -19.03 4.99
CA PRO A 310 37.34 -18.39 5.99
C PRO A 310 38.83 -18.43 5.66
N ASP A 311 39.26 -19.37 4.82
CA ASP A 311 40.68 -19.57 4.49
C ASP A 311 41.10 -18.67 3.31
N LYS A 312 40.13 -18.18 2.52
CA LYS A 312 40.37 -17.26 1.39
C LYS A 312 39.97 -15.81 1.70
N CYS A 313 39.23 -15.55 2.77
CA CYS A 313 38.70 -14.23 3.06
C CYS A 313 39.80 -13.31 3.59
N GLU A 314 40.10 -12.24 2.85
CA GLU A 314 41.14 -11.27 3.23
C GLU A 314 40.68 -10.18 4.21
N GLY A 315 39.37 -10.09 4.50
CA GLY A 315 38.83 -9.10 5.42
C GLY A 315 38.71 -7.66 4.89
N CYS A 316 38.80 -7.43 3.56
CA CYS A 316 38.84 -6.09 2.95
C CYS A 316 37.52 -5.28 2.97
N GLU A 317 36.46 -5.80 3.59
CA GLU A 317 35.14 -5.16 3.77
C GLU A 317 34.34 -4.80 2.51
N GLN A 318 34.88 -4.93 1.30
CA GLN A 318 34.19 -4.46 0.08
C GLN A 318 32.83 -5.14 -0.11
N CYS A 319 32.75 -6.46 0.10
CA CYS A 319 31.48 -7.20 0.02
C CYS A 319 30.46 -6.76 1.09
N PHE A 320 30.92 -6.31 2.27
CA PHE A 320 30.08 -5.76 3.33
C PHE A 320 29.46 -4.44 2.87
N ARG A 321 30.26 -3.51 2.34
CA ARG A 321 29.81 -2.21 1.83
C ARG A 321 28.84 -2.34 0.66
N ASP A 322 29.12 -3.29 -0.24
CA ASP A 322 28.33 -3.51 -1.45
C ASP A 322 27.05 -4.32 -1.20
N CYS A 323 26.85 -4.89 -0.02
CA CYS A 323 25.63 -5.63 0.30
C CYS A 323 24.42 -4.68 0.36
N PRO A 324 23.40 -4.81 -0.51
CA PRO A 324 22.27 -3.88 -0.51
C PRO A 324 21.20 -4.20 0.56
N TYR A 325 21.45 -5.24 1.38
CA TYR A 325 20.53 -5.79 2.38
C TYR A 325 21.14 -5.88 3.79
N ASP A 326 22.37 -5.38 3.99
CA ASP A 326 23.14 -5.51 5.24
C ASP A 326 23.20 -6.94 5.79
N ALA A 327 23.26 -7.91 4.86
CA ALA A 327 23.29 -9.33 5.20
C ALA A 327 24.70 -9.82 5.55
N ILE A 328 25.73 -8.98 5.44
CA ILE A 328 27.12 -9.33 5.73
C ILE A 328 27.54 -8.55 6.96
N GLN A 329 28.31 -9.16 7.85
CA GLN A 329 28.99 -8.50 8.96
C GLN A 329 30.48 -8.80 8.87
N MET A 330 31.30 -7.89 9.39
CA MET A 330 32.73 -8.12 9.54
C MET A 330 33.00 -8.55 10.98
N VAL A 331 33.45 -9.78 11.15
CA VAL A 331 33.78 -10.37 12.47
C VAL A 331 35.27 -10.67 12.54
N THR A 332 35.79 -10.94 13.73
CA THR A 332 37.19 -11.32 13.89
C THR A 332 37.50 -12.60 13.10
N GLY A 333 38.61 -12.57 12.36
CA GLY A 333 39.10 -13.71 11.58
C GLY A 333 39.60 -14.86 12.44
N LYS A 334 39.56 -16.10 11.92
CA LYS A 334 40.16 -17.27 12.58
C LYS A 334 41.69 -17.19 12.67
N HIS A 335 42.31 -16.43 11.77
CA HIS A 335 43.75 -16.17 11.73
C HIS A 335 43.99 -14.66 11.80
N PRO A 336 43.88 -14.05 13.00
CA PRO A 336 43.94 -12.60 13.17
C PRO A 336 45.22 -11.97 12.61
N ASP A 337 46.33 -12.72 12.64
CA ASP A 337 47.65 -12.27 12.17
C ASP A 337 47.75 -12.12 10.65
N ARG A 338 46.85 -12.78 9.88
CA ARG A 338 46.80 -12.69 8.41
C ARG A 338 45.59 -11.89 7.94
N HIS A 339 44.43 -12.23 8.48
CA HIS A 339 43.14 -11.66 8.12
C HIS A 339 42.42 -11.27 9.41
N PRO A 340 42.66 -10.06 9.94
CA PRO A 340 42.11 -9.64 11.23
C PRO A 340 40.58 -9.63 11.22
N LEU A 341 39.98 -9.36 10.07
CA LEU A 341 38.54 -9.42 9.84
C LEU A 341 38.19 -10.52 8.83
N ARG A 342 37.00 -11.10 8.97
CA ARG A 342 36.38 -11.99 7.98
C ARG A 342 34.92 -11.61 7.78
N ALA A 343 34.44 -11.80 6.56
CA ALA A 343 33.02 -11.63 6.25
C ALA A 343 32.22 -12.81 6.80
N GLU A 344 31.13 -12.52 7.51
CA GLU A 344 30.15 -13.50 7.97
C GLU A 344 28.76 -13.10 7.43
N VAL A 345 28.06 -14.05 6.82
CA VAL A 345 26.76 -13.78 6.19
C VAL A 345 25.65 -14.20 7.14
N GLN A 346 24.73 -13.28 7.44
CA GLN A 346 23.50 -13.54 8.19
C GLN A 346 22.44 -14.20 7.28
N PRO A 347 22.10 -15.49 7.49
CA PRO A 347 21.19 -16.21 6.59
C PRO A 347 19.77 -15.61 6.54
N SER A 348 19.30 -15.03 7.65
CA SER A 348 17.96 -14.44 7.76
C SER A 348 17.78 -13.15 6.93
N LEU A 349 18.87 -12.47 6.57
CA LEU A 349 18.86 -11.23 5.79
C LEU A 349 19.28 -11.46 4.33
N CYS A 350 20.04 -12.52 4.07
CA CYS A 350 20.56 -12.81 2.74
C CYS A 350 19.44 -13.27 1.79
N VAL A 351 19.21 -12.50 0.72
CA VAL A 351 18.31 -12.92 -0.39
C VAL A 351 19.03 -13.69 -1.50
N SER A 352 20.30 -14.04 -1.29
CA SER A 352 21.15 -14.76 -2.23
C SER A 352 21.26 -14.14 -3.64
N CYS A 353 21.32 -12.80 -3.70
CA CYS A 353 21.48 -12.04 -4.94
C CYS A 353 22.85 -12.21 -5.62
N GLY A 354 23.87 -12.72 -4.91
CA GLY A 354 25.20 -12.99 -5.44
C GLY A 354 26.10 -11.77 -5.66
N LEU A 355 25.66 -10.55 -5.37
CA LEU A 355 26.45 -9.32 -5.60
C LEU A 355 27.80 -9.31 -4.85
N CYS A 356 27.87 -9.97 -3.69
CA CYS A 356 29.09 -10.14 -2.92
C CYS A 356 30.17 -10.92 -3.68
N ALA A 357 29.80 -11.90 -4.51
CA ALA A 357 30.73 -12.69 -5.31
C ALA A 357 31.51 -11.84 -6.32
N ALA A 358 30.84 -10.78 -6.79
CA ALA A 358 31.36 -9.84 -7.75
C ALA A 358 32.19 -8.72 -7.10
N SER A 359 32.04 -8.56 -5.78
CA SER A 359 32.66 -7.55 -4.94
C SER A 359 33.87 -8.11 -4.16
N CYS A 360 34.19 -9.40 -4.34
CA CYS A 360 35.23 -10.09 -3.59
C CYS A 360 36.46 -10.38 -4.46
N ALA A 361 37.53 -9.61 -4.24
CA ALA A 361 38.79 -9.78 -4.97
C ALA A 361 39.41 -11.18 -4.79
N SER A 362 39.34 -11.75 -3.59
CA SER A 362 39.87 -13.08 -3.27
C SER A 362 38.94 -14.23 -3.65
N LEU A 363 37.79 -13.93 -4.29
CA LEU A 363 36.79 -14.91 -4.73
C LEU A 363 36.23 -15.82 -3.61
N ALA A 364 36.36 -15.37 -2.37
CA ALA A 364 36.08 -16.14 -1.16
C ALA A 364 34.61 -16.22 -0.77
N ILE A 365 33.76 -15.28 -1.21
CA ILE A 365 32.36 -15.19 -0.80
C ILE A 365 31.42 -15.32 -1.98
N GLY A 366 30.29 -15.98 -1.76
CA GLY A 366 29.19 -16.02 -2.70
C GLY A 366 28.20 -17.12 -2.35
N PRO A 367 27.05 -17.16 -3.02
CA PRO A 367 26.14 -18.30 -2.92
C PRO A 367 26.80 -19.57 -3.44
N ALA A 368 26.34 -20.74 -2.96
CA ALA A 368 26.81 -22.03 -3.42
C ALA A 368 26.81 -22.13 -4.96
N GLY A 369 27.93 -22.56 -5.54
CA GLY A 369 28.13 -22.66 -7.00
C GLY A 369 28.18 -21.32 -7.76
N ARG A 370 28.14 -20.16 -7.08
CA ARG A 370 28.01 -18.83 -7.72
C ARG A 370 28.99 -17.78 -7.20
N THR A 371 30.17 -18.22 -6.76
CA THR A 371 31.28 -17.31 -6.45
C THR A 371 31.97 -16.81 -7.73
N GLY A 372 32.84 -15.80 -7.62
CA GLY A 372 33.63 -15.34 -8.77
C GLY A 372 34.57 -16.43 -9.33
N LEU A 373 34.99 -17.39 -8.50
CA LEU A 373 35.77 -18.56 -8.92
C LEU A 373 35.00 -19.45 -9.91
N HIS A 374 33.73 -19.75 -9.60
CA HIS A 374 32.86 -20.54 -10.47
C HIS A 374 32.59 -19.79 -11.80
N GLN A 375 32.43 -18.46 -11.76
CA GLN A 375 32.28 -17.66 -12.98
C GLN A 375 33.51 -17.71 -13.87
N LEU A 376 34.71 -17.60 -13.30
CA LEU A 376 35.96 -17.70 -14.07
C LEU A 376 36.12 -19.09 -14.69
N ALA A 377 35.78 -20.16 -13.96
CA ALA A 377 35.80 -21.52 -14.49
C ALA A 377 34.87 -21.65 -15.71
N SER A 378 33.61 -21.22 -15.61
CA SER A 378 32.68 -21.25 -16.74
C SER A 378 33.08 -20.34 -17.90
N ALA A 379 33.71 -19.18 -17.63
CA ALA A 379 34.24 -18.33 -18.69
C ALA A 379 35.41 -19.01 -19.42
N SER A 380 36.27 -19.72 -18.70
CA SER A 380 37.37 -20.47 -19.31
C SER A 380 36.88 -21.61 -20.21
N GLU A 381 35.81 -22.30 -19.82
CA GLU A 381 35.18 -23.33 -20.64
C GLU A 381 34.54 -22.73 -21.91
N LEU A 382 33.88 -21.58 -21.81
CA LEU A 382 33.33 -20.88 -22.97
C LEU A 382 34.43 -20.45 -23.94
N VAL A 383 35.54 -19.91 -23.43
CA VAL A 383 36.68 -19.53 -24.27
C VAL A 383 37.26 -20.76 -24.95
N ALA A 384 37.39 -21.89 -24.23
CA ALA A 384 37.90 -23.13 -24.79
C ALA A 384 37.00 -23.69 -25.91
N SER A 385 35.67 -23.58 -25.78
CA SER A 385 34.74 -24.04 -26.82
C SER A 385 34.56 -23.06 -27.99
N ALA A 386 34.80 -21.76 -27.76
CA ALA A 386 34.64 -20.72 -28.78
C ALA A 386 35.94 -20.40 -29.54
N ALA A 387 37.10 -20.89 -29.08
CA ALA A 387 38.40 -20.66 -29.70
C ALA A 387 38.44 -21.07 -31.19
N ASP A 388 37.62 -22.03 -31.60
CA ASP A 388 37.53 -22.52 -32.98
C ASP A 388 36.49 -21.75 -33.85
N ALA A 389 35.70 -20.83 -33.27
CA ALA A 389 34.54 -20.22 -33.92
C ALA A 389 34.75 -18.81 -34.50
N GLY A 390 35.91 -18.17 -34.25
CA GLY A 390 36.23 -16.85 -34.79
C GLY A 390 35.44 -15.67 -34.20
N SER A 391 34.78 -15.87 -33.06
CA SER A 391 33.98 -14.82 -32.39
C SER A 391 34.85 -13.65 -31.91
N ARG A 392 34.42 -12.42 -32.22
CA ARG A 392 35.14 -11.16 -31.94
C ARG A 392 34.43 -10.27 -30.91
N THR A 393 33.35 -10.75 -30.31
CA THR A 393 32.66 -10.05 -29.24
C THR A 393 31.92 -11.06 -28.37
N VAL A 394 31.92 -10.85 -27.06
CA VAL A 394 31.13 -11.64 -26.12
C VAL A 394 30.05 -10.77 -25.47
N LEU A 395 28.81 -11.25 -25.50
CA LEU A 395 27.69 -10.65 -24.80
C LEU A 395 27.51 -11.35 -23.45
N VAL A 396 27.77 -10.64 -22.36
CA VAL A 396 27.49 -11.11 -21.01
C VAL A 396 26.03 -10.82 -20.69
N ALA A 397 25.21 -11.87 -20.73
CA ALA A 397 23.77 -11.75 -20.82
C ALA A 397 23.08 -11.98 -19.46
N CYS A 398 22.52 -10.92 -18.87
CA CYS A 398 21.69 -11.02 -17.67
C CYS A 398 20.37 -11.72 -18.01
N ARG A 399 19.98 -12.73 -17.22
CA ARG A 399 18.70 -13.43 -17.42
C ARG A 399 17.48 -12.66 -16.91
N ASN A 400 17.72 -11.64 -16.09
CA ASN A 400 16.68 -10.84 -15.44
C ASN A 400 16.36 -9.51 -16.18
N ASN A 401 16.88 -9.29 -17.40
CA ASN A 401 16.75 -8.03 -18.15
C ASN A 401 15.49 -7.92 -19.04
N ASP A 402 14.35 -8.42 -18.55
CA ASP A 402 13.05 -8.25 -19.22
C ASP A 402 13.03 -8.67 -20.71
N GLY A 403 13.68 -9.80 -21.01
CA GLY A 403 13.67 -10.39 -22.35
C GLY A 403 14.61 -9.75 -23.37
N VAL A 404 15.43 -8.76 -22.98
CA VAL A 404 16.48 -8.21 -23.85
C VAL A 404 17.45 -9.29 -24.30
N THR A 405 17.91 -10.13 -23.37
CA THR A 405 18.81 -11.26 -23.67
C THR A 405 18.20 -12.23 -24.68
N GLU A 406 16.92 -12.58 -24.51
CA GLU A 406 16.22 -13.50 -25.42
C GLU A 406 16.07 -12.90 -26.82
N ARG A 407 15.74 -11.60 -26.90
CA ARG A 407 15.66 -10.91 -28.19
C ARG A 407 17.01 -10.82 -28.89
N LEU A 408 18.10 -10.62 -28.15
CA LEU A 408 19.46 -10.60 -28.70
C LEU A 408 19.87 -11.97 -29.22
N ARG A 409 19.58 -13.03 -28.48
CA ARG A 409 19.85 -14.41 -28.93
C ARG A 409 19.15 -14.71 -30.25
N ARG A 410 17.89 -14.30 -30.41
CA ARG A 410 17.16 -14.45 -31.68
C ARG A 410 17.74 -13.57 -32.79
N GLY A 411 18.09 -12.32 -32.47
CA GLY A 411 18.60 -11.36 -33.45
C GLY A 411 20.00 -11.68 -33.96
N PHE A 412 20.82 -12.37 -33.16
CA PHE A 412 22.19 -12.75 -33.48
C PHE A 412 22.40 -14.27 -33.55
N ALA A 413 21.32 -15.04 -33.76
CA ALA A 413 21.37 -16.51 -33.78
C ALA A 413 22.37 -17.04 -34.82
N ASP A 414 22.44 -16.39 -35.99
CA ASP A 414 23.29 -16.78 -37.11
C ASP A 414 24.66 -16.06 -37.13
N ASP A 415 24.92 -15.15 -36.19
CA ASP A 415 26.15 -14.35 -36.16
C ASP A 415 27.26 -15.07 -35.38
N ARG A 416 28.12 -15.81 -36.10
CA ARG A 416 29.28 -16.51 -35.51
C ARG A 416 30.32 -15.57 -34.90
N GLY A 417 30.21 -14.26 -35.15
CA GLY A 417 31.04 -13.23 -34.53
C GLY A 417 30.71 -12.96 -33.06
N ILE A 418 29.60 -13.48 -32.54
CA ILE A 418 29.11 -13.20 -31.19
C ILE A 418 29.03 -14.48 -30.34
N ALA A 419 29.68 -14.46 -29.18
CA ALA A 419 29.50 -15.47 -28.14
C ALA A 419 28.57 -14.97 -27.02
N PHE A 420 27.78 -15.85 -26.42
CA PHE A 420 26.93 -15.52 -25.26
C PHE A 420 27.49 -16.15 -23.98
N PHE A 421 27.65 -15.33 -22.94
CA PHE A 421 27.99 -15.78 -21.59
C PHE A 421 26.85 -15.43 -20.63
N ASP A 422 26.08 -16.42 -20.20
CA ASP A 422 24.93 -16.17 -19.33
C ASP A 422 25.34 -15.96 -17.87
N VAL A 423 24.75 -14.95 -17.26
CA VAL A 423 24.85 -14.71 -15.82
C VAL A 423 23.47 -14.51 -15.21
N ASP A 424 23.34 -14.83 -13.92
CA ASP A 424 22.09 -14.58 -13.18
C ASP A 424 21.75 -13.09 -13.16
N CYS A 425 22.77 -12.26 -12.98
CA CYS A 425 22.62 -10.81 -12.96
C CYS A 425 23.88 -10.16 -13.52
N ALA A 426 23.74 -9.06 -14.27
CA ALA A 426 24.88 -8.25 -14.67
C ALA A 426 25.69 -7.75 -13.46
N GLY A 427 25.01 -7.50 -12.33
CA GLY A 427 25.65 -7.15 -11.06
C GLY A 427 26.48 -8.26 -10.43
N THR A 428 26.35 -9.52 -10.83
CA THR A 428 27.20 -10.59 -10.29
C THR A 428 28.49 -10.76 -11.07
N VAL A 429 28.65 -10.10 -12.22
CA VAL A 429 29.83 -10.25 -13.07
C VAL A 429 31.08 -9.80 -12.30
N HIS A 430 31.99 -10.74 -12.07
CA HIS A 430 33.26 -10.42 -11.44
C HIS A 430 34.16 -9.66 -12.44
N PRO A 431 34.80 -8.54 -12.04
CA PRO A 431 35.65 -7.74 -12.92
C PRO A 431 36.78 -8.53 -13.59
N GLY A 432 37.37 -9.50 -12.88
CA GLY A 432 38.34 -10.43 -13.46
C GLY A 432 37.75 -11.32 -14.57
N THR A 433 36.49 -11.75 -14.44
CA THR A 433 35.80 -12.54 -15.48
C THR A 433 35.49 -11.69 -16.70
N ALA A 434 34.99 -10.46 -16.49
CA ALA A 434 34.75 -9.51 -17.58
C ALA A 434 36.05 -9.20 -18.34
N ALA A 435 37.15 -8.98 -17.60
CA ALA A 435 38.46 -8.72 -18.18
C ALA A 435 39.00 -9.92 -18.98
N TYR A 436 38.90 -11.12 -18.41
CA TYR A 436 39.30 -12.35 -19.08
C TYR A 436 38.53 -12.55 -20.39
N LEU A 437 37.20 -12.41 -20.35
CA LEU A 437 36.33 -12.51 -21.53
C LEU A 437 36.67 -11.45 -22.58
N ALA A 438 36.81 -10.18 -22.18
CA ALA A 438 37.16 -9.09 -23.09
C ALA A 438 38.53 -9.33 -23.77
N SER A 439 39.52 -9.81 -23.02
CA SER A 439 40.87 -10.10 -23.56
C SER A 439 40.89 -11.23 -24.58
N ARG A 440 39.95 -12.18 -24.51
CA ARG A 440 39.89 -13.37 -25.38
C ARG A 440 39.01 -13.18 -26.60
N PHE A 441 37.92 -12.42 -26.46
CA PHE A 441 37.00 -12.14 -27.55
C PHE A 441 37.26 -10.79 -28.22
N GLY A 442 38.21 -9.97 -27.78
CA GLY A 442 38.47 -8.64 -28.36
C GLY A 442 37.55 -7.52 -27.83
N GLY A 443 36.46 -7.88 -27.15
CA GLY A 443 35.60 -6.96 -26.40
C GLY A 443 34.43 -7.68 -25.73
N ALA A 444 33.96 -7.14 -24.61
CA ALA A 444 32.82 -7.66 -23.87
C ALA A 444 31.72 -6.60 -23.70
N VAL A 445 30.47 -6.97 -24.01
CA VAL A 445 29.31 -6.13 -23.75
C VAL A 445 28.49 -6.77 -22.64
N VAL A 446 28.40 -6.12 -21.50
CA VAL A 446 27.59 -6.55 -20.35
C VAL A 446 26.20 -5.96 -20.45
N ILE A 447 25.19 -6.81 -20.43
CA ILE A 447 23.79 -6.41 -20.64
C ILE A 447 23.03 -6.61 -19.35
N GLY A 448 22.62 -5.52 -18.73
CA GLY A 448 21.90 -5.47 -17.46
C GLY A 448 20.45 -5.03 -17.60
N CYS A 449 19.82 -4.81 -16.44
CA CYS A 449 18.48 -4.23 -16.34
C CYS A 449 18.63 -2.72 -16.08
N PRO A 450 17.62 -1.88 -16.41
CA PRO A 450 17.59 -0.50 -15.94
C PRO A 450 17.83 -0.42 -14.43
N PRO A 451 18.69 0.48 -13.92
CA PRO A 451 18.99 0.56 -12.49
C PRO A 451 17.74 0.73 -11.62
N GLN A 452 16.73 1.41 -12.16
CA GLN A 452 15.45 1.68 -11.49
C GLN A 452 14.55 0.44 -11.40
N ASN A 453 14.71 -0.54 -12.29
CA ASN A 453 13.94 -1.78 -12.32
C ASN A 453 14.81 -3.03 -12.10
N CYS A 454 15.97 -2.86 -11.46
CA CYS A 454 16.89 -3.96 -11.23
C CYS A 454 16.29 -4.99 -10.25
N VAL A 455 16.28 -6.27 -10.64
CA VAL A 455 15.74 -7.36 -9.81
C VAL A 455 16.49 -7.47 -8.47
N HIS A 456 17.81 -7.30 -8.48
CA HIS A 456 18.66 -7.31 -7.29
C HIS A 456 18.96 -5.91 -6.74
N ARG A 457 18.06 -4.95 -6.98
CA ARG A 457 18.07 -3.57 -6.46
C ARG A 457 19.25 -2.71 -6.94
N GLU A 458 20.47 -3.04 -6.54
CA GLU A 458 21.68 -2.27 -6.87
C GLU A 458 22.60 -2.98 -7.88
N GLY A 459 22.19 -4.13 -8.43
CA GLY A 459 23.03 -4.92 -9.32
C GLY A 459 23.55 -4.15 -10.55
N ALA A 460 22.69 -3.37 -11.20
CA ALA A 460 23.09 -2.54 -12.35
C ALA A 460 24.08 -1.44 -11.93
N THR A 461 23.77 -0.70 -10.87
CA THR A 461 24.62 0.38 -10.34
C THR A 461 25.99 -0.14 -9.89
N LEU A 462 26.03 -1.29 -9.20
CA LEU A 462 27.28 -1.92 -8.77
C LEU A 462 28.08 -2.51 -9.95
N ALA A 463 27.41 -2.95 -11.02
CA ALA A 463 28.09 -3.34 -12.24
C ALA A 463 28.81 -2.14 -12.87
N ASP A 464 28.13 -1.00 -13.00
CA ASP A 464 28.75 0.24 -13.49
C ASP A 464 29.90 0.70 -12.60
N ALA A 465 29.69 0.69 -11.29
CA ALA A 465 30.71 1.14 -10.34
C ALA A 465 32.01 0.33 -10.48
N ARG A 466 31.92 -0.99 -10.60
CA ARG A 466 33.09 -1.89 -10.69
C ARG A 466 33.69 -1.99 -12.09
N LEU A 467 32.85 -2.02 -13.13
CA LEU A 467 33.31 -2.22 -14.50
C LEU A 467 33.67 -0.92 -15.23
N LEU A 468 33.09 0.21 -14.84
CA LEU A 468 33.28 1.49 -15.51
C LEU A 468 33.92 2.56 -14.62
N MET A 469 33.65 2.54 -13.31
CA MET A 469 34.09 3.61 -12.39
C MET A 469 35.26 3.22 -11.47
N GLY A 470 35.88 2.06 -11.71
CA GLY A 470 37.08 1.62 -10.99
C GLY A 470 36.88 1.23 -9.52
N GLN A 471 35.63 1.01 -9.08
CA GLN A 471 35.36 0.49 -7.73
C GLN A 471 36.00 -0.89 -7.56
N LYS A 472 36.60 -1.14 -6.39
CA LYS A 472 37.28 -2.42 -6.10
C LYS A 472 36.26 -3.59 -6.06
N PRO A 473 36.64 -4.81 -6.49
CA PRO A 473 37.87 -5.10 -7.25
C PRO A 473 37.81 -4.43 -8.62
N ALA A 474 38.83 -3.66 -8.98
CA ALA A 474 38.87 -3.02 -10.28
C ALA A 474 39.20 -4.06 -11.37
N ILE A 475 38.89 -3.73 -12.62
CA ILE A 475 39.33 -4.52 -13.77
C ILE A 475 40.87 -4.65 -13.73
N PRO A 476 41.42 -5.88 -13.73
CA PRO A 476 42.87 -6.11 -13.79
C PRO A 476 43.48 -5.49 -15.07
N GLY A 477 44.68 -4.91 -14.95
CA GLY A 477 45.29 -4.08 -16.00
C GLY A 477 45.64 -4.77 -17.33
N ARG A 478 45.94 -3.92 -18.33
CA ARG A 478 46.19 -4.16 -19.79
C ARG A 478 44.95 -4.52 -20.63
N LEU A 479 43.87 -3.76 -20.49
CA LEU A 479 42.78 -3.72 -21.47
C LEU A 479 42.76 -2.38 -22.19
N ALA A 480 42.41 -2.39 -23.48
CA ALA A 480 42.22 -1.16 -24.24
C ALA A 480 41.05 -0.35 -23.64
N PRO A 481 41.12 0.99 -23.66
CA PRO A 481 39.95 1.82 -23.38
C PRO A 481 38.76 1.33 -24.22
N ASP A 482 37.57 1.29 -23.62
CA ASP A 482 36.33 0.82 -24.25
C ASP A 482 36.25 -0.68 -24.63
N SER A 483 37.18 -1.54 -24.20
CA SER A 483 37.06 -3.00 -24.44
C SER A 483 35.88 -3.65 -23.69
N ILE A 484 35.33 -2.96 -22.70
CA ILE A 484 34.15 -3.38 -21.94
C ILE A 484 33.11 -2.27 -22.05
N ARG A 485 31.89 -2.64 -22.46
CA ARG A 485 30.73 -1.75 -22.48
C ARG A 485 29.63 -2.34 -21.62
N VAL A 486 28.98 -1.51 -20.82
CA VAL A 486 27.80 -1.93 -20.03
C VAL A 486 26.57 -1.21 -20.54
N LEU A 487 25.49 -1.97 -20.78
CA LEU A 487 24.21 -1.47 -21.27
C LEU A 487 23.11 -1.86 -20.28
N HIS A 488 22.33 -0.88 -19.83
CA HIS A 488 21.23 -1.08 -18.88
C HIS A 488 19.87 -0.64 -19.45
N ASP A 489 19.73 -0.57 -20.77
CA ASP A 489 18.47 -0.17 -21.39
C ASP A 489 17.42 -1.30 -21.31
N SER A 490 16.14 -0.93 -21.33
CA SER A 490 15.04 -1.89 -21.37
C SER A 490 14.69 -2.34 -22.79
N LEU A 491 13.87 -3.38 -22.90
CA LEU A 491 13.36 -3.86 -24.19
C LEU A 491 12.53 -2.79 -24.94
N GLY A 492 11.96 -1.80 -24.23
CA GLY A 492 11.27 -0.65 -24.82
C GLY A 492 12.21 0.25 -25.65
N GLU A 493 13.51 0.19 -25.38
CA GLU A 493 14.55 0.99 -26.02
C GLU A 493 15.40 0.17 -27.01
N TRP A 494 14.84 -0.91 -27.57
CA TRP A 494 15.51 -1.82 -28.50
C TRP A 494 16.38 -1.14 -29.58
N PRO A 495 15.94 -0.08 -30.29
CA PRO A 495 16.77 0.57 -31.29
C PRO A 495 18.10 1.12 -30.73
N ARG A 496 18.10 1.58 -29.48
CA ARG A 496 19.33 2.07 -28.81
C ARG A 496 20.26 0.91 -28.46
N ILE A 497 19.73 -0.19 -27.96
CA ILE A 497 20.51 -1.40 -27.63
C ILE A 497 21.19 -1.94 -28.88
N ALA A 498 20.42 -2.14 -29.96
CA ALA A 498 20.93 -2.66 -31.22
C ALA A 498 22.02 -1.74 -31.81
N ALA A 499 21.77 -0.42 -31.83
CA ALA A 499 22.76 0.55 -32.28
C ALA A 499 24.02 0.58 -31.39
N ALA A 500 23.87 0.44 -30.07
CA ALA A 500 24.98 0.43 -29.13
C ALA A 500 25.89 -0.79 -29.32
N ILE A 501 25.31 -1.97 -29.57
CA ILE A 501 26.07 -3.20 -29.87
C ILE A 501 26.78 -3.07 -31.21
N GLU A 502 26.09 -2.60 -32.25
CA GLU A 502 26.70 -2.46 -33.58
C GLU A 502 27.80 -1.39 -33.60
N SER A 503 27.60 -0.29 -32.88
CA SER A 503 28.61 0.76 -32.72
C SER A 503 29.86 0.26 -31.98
N PHE A 504 29.68 -0.63 -30.99
CA PHE A 504 30.78 -1.29 -30.27
C PHE A 504 31.57 -2.19 -31.23
N ARG A 505 30.89 -2.99 -32.05
CA ARG A 505 31.52 -3.86 -33.05
C ARG A 505 32.30 -3.08 -34.10
N ARG A 506 31.80 -1.91 -34.52
CA ARG A 506 32.41 -1.08 -35.57
C ARG A 506 33.36 0.01 -35.07
N ALA A 507 33.58 0.12 -33.75
CA ALA A 507 34.34 1.20 -33.11
C ALA A 507 33.89 2.61 -33.57
N ARG A 508 32.58 2.82 -33.78
CA ARG A 508 32.00 4.11 -34.20
C ARG A 508 31.23 4.75 -33.04
N PRO A 509 31.19 6.09 -32.94
CA PRO A 509 30.33 6.76 -31.98
C PRO A 509 28.85 6.50 -32.30
N ALA A 510 28.06 6.20 -31.27
CA ALA A 510 26.61 6.03 -31.40
C ALA A 510 25.95 7.38 -31.66
N ALA A 511 25.06 7.45 -32.66
CA ALA A 511 24.33 8.67 -32.99
C ALA A 511 23.35 9.04 -31.86
N SER A 512 23.40 10.28 -31.37
CA SER A 512 22.46 10.83 -30.39
C SER A 512 21.42 11.71 -31.10
N GLY A 513 20.18 11.24 -31.22
CA GLY A 513 19.10 12.05 -31.80
C GLY A 513 17.71 11.62 -31.36
N ALA A 514 16.84 12.62 -31.10
CA ALA A 514 15.39 12.59 -30.81
C ALA A 514 14.94 12.99 -29.38
N GLY A 515 15.48 14.08 -28.82
CA GLY A 515 15.07 14.59 -27.49
C GLY A 515 13.73 15.33 -27.45
N ARG A 516 13.45 16.23 -28.42
CA ARG A 516 12.29 17.15 -28.36
C ARG A 516 10.94 16.46 -28.57
N ALA A 517 10.82 15.58 -29.57
CA ALA A 517 9.57 14.87 -29.85
C ALA A 517 9.14 13.95 -28.69
N ARG A 518 10.11 13.32 -28.02
CA ARG A 518 9.86 12.49 -26.82
C ARG A 518 9.35 13.30 -25.64
N PHE A 519 9.91 14.49 -25.41
CA PHE A 519 9.45 15.36 -24.32
C PHE A 519 7.99 15.77 -24.51
N ALA A 520 7.59 16.16 -25.73
CA ALA A 520 6.21 16.49 -26.03
C ALA A 520 5.26 15.30 -25.79
N LEU A 521 5.64 14.11 -26.26
CA LEU A 521 4.86 12.89 -26.00
C LEU A 521 4.73 12.59 -24.50
N ALA A 522 5.82 12.68 -23.73
CA ALA A 522 5.82 12.43 -22.29
C ALA A 522 4.94 13.44 -21.54
N ALA A 523 4.97 14.72 -21.91
CA ALA A 523 4.11 15.75 -21.34
C ALA A 523 2.63 15.47 -21.63
N THR A 524 2.28 15.13 -22.87
CA THR A 524 0.90 14.80 -23.26
C THR A 524 0.38 13.57 -22.52
N VAL A 525 1.17 12.48 -22.46
CA VAL A 525 0.79 11.28 -21.71
C VAL A 525 0.63 11.59 -20.22
N SER A 526 1.52 12.39 -19.63
CA SER A 526 1.40 12.81 -18.23
C SER A 526 0.13 13.62 -17.97
N ALA A 527 -0.22 14.56 -18.87
CA ALA A 527 -1.44 15.35 -18.76
C ALA A 527 -2.70 14.46 -18.85
N VAL A 528 -2.71 13.48 -19.75
CA VAL A 528 -3.81 12.50 -19.86
C VAL A 528 -3.93 11.68 -18.58
N LEU A 529 -2.83 11.18 -18.02
CA LEU A 529 -2.86 10.41 -16.77
C LEU A 529 -3.35 11.24 -15.58
N LEU A 530 -2.96 12.51 -15.50
CA LEU A 530 -3.44 13.45 -14.48
C LEU A 530 -4.93 13.77 -14.66
N ALA A 531 -5.41 13.91 -15.89
CA ALA A 531 -6.83 14.09 -16.17
C ALA A 531 -7.64 12.84 -15.77
N LEU A 532 -7.14 11.63 -16.08
CA LEU A 532 -7.76 10.38 -15.65
C LEU A 532 -7.78 10.26 -14.12
N LEU A 533 -6.72 10.68 -13.43
CA LEU A 533 -6.68 10.74 -11.97
C LEU A 533 -7.80 11.65 -11.45
N ALA A 534 -7.92 12.88 -11.96
CA ALA A 534 -8.94 13.83 -11.54
C ALA A 534 -10.38 13.39 -11.87
N LEU A 535 -10.57 12.65 -12.96
CA LEU A 535 -11.86 12.03 -13.30
C LEU A 535 -12.18 10.90 -12.32
N GLY A 536 -11.20 10.08 -11.93
CA GLY A 536 -11.36 9.04 -10.91
C GLY A 536 -11.75 9.59 -9.53
N SER A 537 -11.30 10.81 -9.21
CA SER A 537 -11.71 11.52 -7.99
C SER A 537 -13.17 11.98 -8.00
N ARG A 538 -13.90 11.78 -9.11
CA ARG A 538 -15.30 12.19 -9.32
C ARG A 538 -16.11 11.10 -10.01
N ALA A 539 -16.61 10.15 -9.24
CA ALA A 539 -17.53 9.13 -9.73
C ALA A 539 -18.92 9.34 -9.14
N PRO A 540 -19.99 9.50 -9.94
CA PRO A 540 -21.34 9.50 -9.40
C PRO A 540 -21.70 8.10 -8.90
N GLN A 541 -22.22 8.00 -7.68
CA GLN A 541 -22.65 6.75 -7.07
C GLN A 541 -24.00 6.92 -6.38
N GLY A 542 -24.76 5.83 -6.33
CA GLY A 542 -26.10 5.79 -5.76
C GLY A 542 -27.17 5.92 -6.83
N ALA A 543 -28.42 5.93 -6.37
CA ALA A 543 -29.60 6.20 -7.17
C ALA A 543 -30.46 7.19 -6.41
N ASP A 544 -31.24 7.98 -7.14
CA ASP A 544 -32.22 8.83 -6.50
C ASP A 544 -33.26 7.94 -5.81
N ALA A 545 -33.38 8.09 -4.50
CA ALA A 545 -34.37 7.34 -3.74
C ALA A 545 -35.77 7.81 -4.12
N ASP A 546 -36.60 6.90 -4.64
CA ASP A 546 -38.04 7.12 -4.86
C ASP A 546 -38.88 6.78 -3.62
N HIS A 547 -38.24 6.77 -2.45
CA HIS A 547 -38.84 6.44 -1.17
C HIS A 547 -38.50 7.51 -0.12
N ALA A 548 -39.22 7.44 0.98
CA ALA A 548 -38.94 8.17 2.21
C ALA A 548 -38.45 7.19 3.29
N LEU A 549 -37.77 7.71 4.31
CA LEU A 549 -37.34 6.92 5.46
C LEU A 549 -38.03 7.43 6.72
N LEU A 550 -38.67 6.52 7.45
CA LEU A 550 -39.08 6.75 8.84
C LEU A 550 -37.97 6.19 9.75
N ARG A 551 -37.27 7.07 10.45
CA ARG A 551 -36.22 6.69 11.39
C ARG A 551 -36.74 6.79 12.82
N LEU A 552 -36.56 5.73 13.59
CA LEU A 552 -36.89 5.67 15.02
C LEU A 552 -35.58 5.74 15.81
N GLY A 553 -35.39 6.82 16.57
CA GLY A 553 -34.10 7.10 17.19
C GLY A 553 -34.20 7.82 18.51
N TRP A 554 -34.07 7.12 19.65
CA TRP A 554 -33.99 7.74 20.97
C TRP A 554 -33.15 6.94 21.97
N ARG A 555 -32.85 7.58 23.10
CA ARG A 555 -32.15 7.00 24.24
C ARG A 555 -33.00 7.18 25.50
N LEU A 556 -33.18 6.10 26.25
CA LEU A 556 -33.87 6.09 27.52
C LEU A 556 -32.91 5.57 28.60
N ALA A 557 -32.85 6.24 29.75
CA ALA A 557 -32.09 5.71 30.88
C ALA A 557 -32.62 4.31 31.24
N GLY A 558 -31.73 3.35 31.49
CA GLY A 558 -32.12 1.99 31.89
C GLY A 558 -32.94 2.08 33.17
N GLN A 559 -34.21 1.70 33.09
CA GLN A 559 -35.10 1.72 34.25
C GLN A 559 -35.03 0.36 34.95
N VAL A 560 -35.00 0.38 36.27
CA VAL A 560 -34.69 -0.78 37.08
C VAL A 560 -35.86 -1.07 38.00
N LYS A 561 -36.25 -2.35 38.09
CA LYS A 561 -37.20 -2.84 39.06
C LYS A 561 -36.42 -3.45 40.23
N GLU A 562 -36.52 -2.82 41.39
CA GLU A 562 -35.97 -3.38 42.62
C GLU A 562 -36.91 -4.46 43.17
N ARG A 563 -36.38 -5.65 43.39
CA ARG A 563 -37.02 -6.72 44.16
C ARG A 563 -36.30 -6.85 45.50
N CYS A 564 -36.93 -6.34 46.54
CA CYS A 564 -36.43 -6.46 47.90
C CYS A 564 -37.09 -7.64 48.62
N ARG A 565 -36.28 -8.45 49.29
CA ARG A 565 -36.73 -9.49 50.21
C ARG A 565 -36.11 -9.26 51.59
N ASP A 566 -36.91 -9.44 52.63
CA ASP A 566 -36.40 -9.44 54.00
C ASP A 566 -35.64 -10.74 54.27
N LEU A 567 -34.41 -10.63 54.78
CA LEU A 567 -33.56 -11.78 55.11
C LEU A 567 -33.95 -12.35 56.48
N THR A 568 -33.98 -13.68 56.59
CA THR A 568 -34.23 -14.32 57.88
C THR A 568 -33.05 -14.11 58.84
N PRO A 569 -33.24 -14.16 60.17
CA PRO A 569 -32.16 -13.96 61.13
C PRO A 569 -30.97 -14.93 60.95
N ALA A 570 -31.23 -16.15 60.48
CA ALA A 570 -30.20 -17.15 60.18
C ALA A 570 -29.39 -16.82 58.91
N GLU A 571 -30.01 -16.20 57.90
CA GLU A 571 -29.33 -15.74 56.69
C GLU A 571 -28.50 -14.47 56.97
N LEU A 572 -29.01 -13.56 57.81
CA LEU A 572 -28.30 -12.36 58.24
C LEU A 572 -27.05 -12.68 59.08
N ALA A 573 -27.12 -13.71 59.93
CA ALA A 573 -26.00 -14.15 60.75
C ALA A 573 -24.82 -14.68 59.92
N LYS A 574 -25.10 -15.25 58.73
CA LYS A 574 -24.08 -15.76 57.78
C LYS A 574 -23.34 -14.63 57.04
N GLN A 575 -23.84 -13.40 57.04
CA GLN A 575 -23.17 -12.27 56.42
C GLN A 575 -22.17 -11.62 57.39
N PRO A 576 -21.03 -11.10 56.88
CA PRO A 576 -20.08 -10.32 57.69
C PRO A 576 -20.77 -9.13 58.35
N ALA A 577 -20.38 -8.80 59.59
CA ALA A 577 -21.08 -7.79 60.40
C ALA A 577 -21.28 -6.43 59.71
N HIS A 578 -20.37 -6.04 58.81
CA HIS A 578 -20.43 -4.78 58.06
C HIS A 578 -21.30 -4.82 56.79
N MET A 579 -21.85 -5.98 56.43
CA MET A 579 -22.75 -6.17 55.27
C MET A 579 -24.15 -6.67 55.67
N ARG A 580 -24.46 -6.77 56.98
CA ARG A 580 -25.75 -7.27 57.48
C ARG A 580 -26.86 -6.26 57.25
N THR A 581 -27.43 -6.25 56.05
CA THR A 581 -28.61 -5.44 55.72
C THR A 581 -29.87 -6.30 55.85
N PRO A 582 -30.88 -5.91 56.66
CA PRO A 582 -32.08 -6.70 56.89
C PRO A 582 -32.92 -6.95 55.62
N ARG A 583 -32.66 -6.18 54.56
CA ARG A 583 -33.23 -6.33 53.23
C ARG A 583 -32.15 -6.59 52.21
N GLU A 584 -32.36 -7.62 51.40
CA GLU A 584 -31.60 -7.84 50.17
C GLU A 584 -32.44 -7.35 49.00
N CYS A 585 -31.98 -6.27 48.35
CA CYS A 585 -32.62 -5.71 47.17
C CYS A 585 -31.80 -6.08 45.93
N THR A 586 -32.43 -6.80 45.00
CA THR A 586 -31.86 -7.11 43.69
C THR A 586 -32.50 -6.21 42.65
N SER A 587 -31.69 -5.53 41.86
CA SER A 587 -32.14 -4.55 40.88
C SER A 587 -32.13 -5.19 39.48
N GLU A 588 -33.29 -5.42 38.89
CA GLU A 588 -33.45 -6.04 37.56
C GLU A 588 -33.78 -4.97 36.52
N VAL A 589 -32.96 -4.83 35.48
CA VAL A 589 -33.19 -3.81 34.44
C VAL A 589 -34.34 -4.21 33.52
N LEU A 590 -35.27 -3.28 33.29
CA LEU A 590 -36.49 -3.51 32.52
C LEU A 590 -36.17 -3.73 31.04
N THR A 591 -36.85 -4.72 30.46
CA THR A 591 -36.90 -4.96 29.01
C THR A 591 -38.12 -4.25 28.43
N TYR A 592 -37.97 -3.70 27.22
CA TYR A 592 -39.02 -2.94 26.54
C TYR A 592 -39.39 -3.61 25.21
N ASP A 593 -40.68 -3.55 24.88
CA ASP A 593 -41.22 -3.94 23.59
C ASP A 593 -41.39 -2.69 22.72
N LEU A 594 -40.74 -2.70 21.56
CA LEU A 594 -40.88 -1.69 20.51
C LEU A 594 -41.79 -2.24 19.42
N ARG A 595 -42.93 -1.58 19.22
CA ARG A 595 -43.86 -1.86 18.13
C ARG A 595 -44.13 -0.59 17.33
N ALA A 596 -43.95 -0.66 16.01
CA ALA A 596 -44.29 0.41 15.09
C ALA A 596 -45.20 -0.11 13.98
N GLU A 597 -46.28 0.64 13.71
CA GLU A 597 -47.30 0.36 12.72
C GLU A 597 -47.39 1.52 11.73
N ILE A 598 -47.47 1.20 10.44
CA ILE A 598 -47.68 2.15 9.35
C ILE A 598 -48.89 1.67 8.54
N ASP A 599 -49.91 2.52 8.41
CA ASP A 599 -51.19 2.21 7.74
C ASP A 599 -51.82 0.90 8.25
N GLY A 600 -51.73 0.67 9.57
CA GLY A 600 -52.25 -0.54 10.23
C GLY A 600 -51.42 -1.81 10.04
N ARG A 601 -50.26 -1.75 9.35
CA ARG A 601 -49.32 -2.86 9.21
C ARG A 601 -48.17 -2.72 10.19
N VAL A 602 -47.89 -3.76 10.96
CA VAL A 602 -46.72 -3.81 11.86
C VAL A 602 -45.44 -3.89 11.02
N VAL A 603 -44.60 -2.86 11.11
CA VAL A 603 -43.33 -2.76 10.39
C VAL A 603 -42.12 -3.05 11.28
N VAL A 604 -42.24 -2.82 12.58
CA VAL A 604 -41.22 -3.15 13.58
C VAL A 604 -41.91 -3.81 14.77
N ASP A 605 -41.38 -4.96 15.19
CA ASP A 605 -41.75 -5.65 16.43
C ASP A 605 -40.48 -6.27 17.02
N LYS A 606 -39.92 -5.63 18.05
CA LYS A 606 -38.61 -5.97 18.61
C LYS A 606 -38.56 -5.78 20.12
N ARG A 607 -37.82 -6.67 20.77
CA ARG A 607 -37.43 -6.55 22.18
C ARG A 607 -36.14 -5.79 22.34
N VAL A 608 -36.19 -4.70 23.11
CA VAL A 608 -35.05 -3.83 23.39
C VAL A 608 -34.60 -4.07 24.83
N LYS A 609 -33.38 -4.58 24.96
CA LYS A 609 -32.73 -4.85 26.24
C LYS A 609 -31.61 -3.85 26.48
N SER A 610 -31.33 -3.58 27.76
CA SER A 610 -30.18 -2.76 28.11
C SER A 610 -28.88 -3.49 27.69
N PRO A 611 -28.00 -2.84 26.92
CA PRO A 611 -26.74 -3.45 26.50
C PRO A 611 -25.72 -3.52 27.65
N GLY A 612 -24.66 -4.30 27.47
CA GLY A 612 -23.58 -4.49 28.45
C GLY A 612 -23.68 -5.79 29.26
N LEU A 613 -22.54 -6.26 29.77
CA LEU A 613 -22.43 -7.53 30.50
C LEU A 613 -23.34 -7.61 31.75
N ARG A 614 -23.66 -6.45 32.34
CA ARG A 614 -24.54 -6.32 33.51
C ARG A 614 -25.90 -5.70 33.17
N ALA A 615 -26.21 -5.48 31.89
CA ALA A 615 -27.43 -4.81 31.43
C ALA A 615 -27.69 -3.47 32.14
N ASP A 616 -26.64 -2.70 32.40
CA ASP A 616 -26.64 -1.46 33.19
C ASP A 616 -26.56 -0.19 32.32
N ARG A 617 -26.61 -0.33 31.00
CA ARG A 617 -26.47 0.78 30.05
C ARG A 617 -27.84 1.36 29.66
N PRO A 618 -27.89 2.59 29.14
CA PRO A 618 -29.13 3.15 28.60
C PRO A 618 -29.72 2.29 27.49
N LEU A 619 -31.05 2.18 27.45
CA LEU A 619 -31.77 1.62 26.32
C LEU A 619 -31.62 2.56 25.13
N SER A 620 -31.31 2.01 23.96
CA SER A 620 -31.22 2.76 22.71
C SER A 620 -32.11 2.09 21.67
N VAL A 621 -32.86 2.90 20.93
CA VAL A 621 -33.65 2.47 19.78
C VAL A 621 -33.07 3.11 18.55
N GLU A 622 -32.81 2.29 17.52
CA GLU A 622 -32.29 2.72 16.23
C GLU A 622 -32.84 1.80 15.14
N GLU A 623 -33.95 2.22 14.54
CA GLU A 623 -34.63 1.47 13.48
C GLU A 623 -34.90 2.38 12.28
N GLU A 624 -34.72 1.87 11.08
CA GLU A 624 -35.01 2.57 9.83
C GLU A 624 -36.04 1.77 9.04
N VAL A 625 -37.14 2.40 8.66
CA VAL A 625 -38.20 1.81 7.85
C VAL A 625 -38.30 2.55 6.53
N VAL A 626 -38.18 1.81 5.43
CA VAL A 626 -38.41 2.34 4.08
C VAL A 626 -39.92 2.45 3.84
N VAL A 627 -40.38 3.64 3.47
CA VAL A 627 -41.80 3.92 3.26
C VAL A 627 -42.01 4.57 1.88
N ALA A 628 -43.15 4.28 1.25
CA ALA A 628 -43.54 5.00 0.05
C ALA A 628 -43.71 6.50 0.36
N PRO A 629 -43.48 7.40 -0.61
CA PRO A 629 -43.76 8.82 -0.39
C PRO A 629 -45.26 9.08 -0.32
N GLY A 630 -45.71 9.86 0.66
CA GLY A 630 -47.14 10.15 0.85
C GLY A 630 -47.51 10.49 2.29
N GLU A 631 -48.82 10.57 2.55
CA GLU A 631 -49.35 10.66 3.91
C GLU A 631 -49.61 9.25 4.44
N HIS A 632 -49.09 8.97 5.63
CA HIS A 632 -49.17 7.66 6.28
C HIS A 632 -49.65 7.81 7.71
N ALA A 633 -50.51 6.90 8.16
CA ALA A 633 -50.90 6.80 9.56
C ALA A 633 -49.82 6.00 10.32
N VAL A 634 -49.14 6.64 11.28
CA VAL A 634 -48.00 6.06 12.00
C VAL A 634 -48.34 5.94 13.48
N LYS A 635 -48.22 4.73 14.02
CA LYS A 635 -48.43 4.43 15.44
C LYS A 635 -47.24 3.69 16.01
N ILE A 636 -46.69 4.19 17.11
CA ILE A 636 -45.50 3.64 17.76
C ILE A 636 -45.77 3.51 19.25
N THR A 637 -45.43 2.35 19.79
CA THR A 637 -45.51 2.07 21.23
C THR A 637 -44.20 1.46 21.70
N PHE A 638 -43.65 2.02 22.76
CA PHE A 638 -42.48 1.55 23.46
C PHE A 638 -42.82 1.36 24.94
N THR A 639 -43.10 0.13 25.32
CA THR A 639 -43.69 -0.23 26.62
C THR A 639 -42.83 -1.23 27.38
N PRO A 640 -42.75 -1.16 28.71
CA PRO A 640 -42.06 -2.17 29.51
C PRO A 640 -42.82 -3.51 29.48
N GLU A 641 -42.10 -4.61 29.39
CA GLU A 641 -42.65 -5.98 29.27
C GLU A 641 -43.58 -6.36 30.44
N ALA A 642 -43.31 -5.82 31.64
CA ALA A 642 -44.15 -6.01 32.81
C ALA A 642 -45.04 -4.78 33.04
N PRO A 643 -46.36 -4.84 32.74
CA PRO A 643 -47.29 -3.77 33.05
C PRO A 643 -47.27 -3.45 34.55
N GLY A 644 -47.19 -2.17 34.92
CA GLY A 644 -47.13 -1.74 36.32
C GLY A 644 -45.75 -1.84 36.98
N SER A 645 -44.67 -2.09 36.22
CA SER A 645 -43.28 -2.13 36.71
C SER A 645 -42.67 -0.76 37.05
N GLY A 646 -43.43 0.33 36.91
CA GLY A 646 -42.92 1.71 37.04
C GLY A 646 -42.12 2.20 35.82
N GLY A 647 -42.05 1.38 34.76
CA GLY A 647 -41.41 1.73 33.50
C GLY A 647 -42.14 2.85 32.75
N ARG A 648 -41.41 3.78 32.14
CA ARG A 648 -41.95 4.85 31.29
C ARG A 648 -42.56 4.24 30.03
N VAL A 649 -43.69 4.77 29.57
CA VAL A 649 -44.31 4.38 28.31
C VAL A 649 -44.14 5.53 27.32
N LEU A 650 -43.53 5.26 26.17
CA LEU A 650 -43.43 6.23 25.08
C LEU A 650 -44.36 5.78 23.96
N ALA A 651 -45.25 6.67 23.50
CA ALA A 651 -46.16 6.38 22.41
C ALA A 651 -46.29 7.57 21.47
N PHE A 652 -46.52 7.28 20.20
CA PHE A 652 -46.84 8.22 19.14
C PHE A 652 -48.02 7.65 18.34
N ASP A 653 -49.02 8.46 18.02
CA ASP A 653 -50.13 8.08 17.16
C ASP A 653 -50.52 9.33 16.35
N GLY A 654 -50.33 9.30 15.04
CA GLY A 654 -50.60 10.44 14.18
C GLY A 654 -50.30 10.21 12.71
N THR A 655 -50.80 11.11 11.87
CA THR A 655 -50.52 11.10 10.42
C THR A 655 -49.25 11.88 10.11
N LEU A 656 -48.34 11.27 9.37
CA LEU A 656 -47.08 11.86 8.95
C LEU A 656 -47.02 11.95 7.43
N ARG A 657 -46.55 13.09 6.94
CA ARG A 657 -46.20 13.27 5.53
C ARG A 657 -44.73 12.90 5.33
N LEU A 658 -44.50 11.85 4.55
CA LEU A 658 -43.18 11.32 4.23
C LEU A 658 -42.85 11.70 2.79
N ASP A 659 -42.07 12.77 2.61
CA ASP A 659 -41.68 13.23 1.27
C ASP A 659 -40.49 12.44 0.70
N ARG A 660 -40.39 12.39 -0.63
CA ARG A 660 -39.27 11.73 -1.34
C ARG A 660 -37.92 12.25 -0.85
N GLN A 661 -36.97 11.34 -0.64
CA GLN A 661 -35.60 11.63 -0.20
C GLN A 661 -35.50 12.35 1.16
N ARG A 662 -36.57 12.37 1.96
CA ARG A 662 -36.56 12.89 3.33
C ARG A 662 -36.54 11.75 4.32
N VAL A 663 -35.83 12.00 5.42
CA VAL A 663 -35.89 11.18 6.62
C VAL A 663 -36.75 11.93 7.61
N VAL A 664 -37.84 11.30 8.05
CA VAL A 664 -38.63 11.78 9.19
C VAL A 664 -38.18 11.02 10.42
N LEU A 665 -37.71 11.74 11.42
CA LEU A 665 -37.13 11.18 12.63
C LEU A 665 -38.14 11.25 13.78
N ILE A 666 -38.49 10.11 14.35
CA ILE A 666 -39.20 10.05 15.63
C ILE A 666 -38.18 9.84 16.73
N THR A 667 -38.06 10.82 17.62
CA THR A 667 -37.15 10.82 18.76
C THR A 667 -37.89 11.06 20.07
N SER A 668 -37.20 10.95 21.21
CA SER A 668 -37.79 11.20 22.52
C SER A 668 -37.31 12.53 23.09
N GLU A 669 -38.26 13.40 23.45
CA GLU A 669 -38.02 14.67 24.12
C GLU A 669 -38.99 14.79 25.30
N ASN A 670 -38.47 15.05 26.51
CA ASN A 670 -39.27 15.18 27.74
C ASN A 670 -40.25 14.01 27.96
N ASP A 671 -39.77 12.77 27.80
CA ASP A 671 -40.56 11.53 27.99
C ASP A 671 -41.78 11.40 27.05
N ARG A 672 -41.73 12.04 25.87
CA ARG A 672 -42.70 11.85 24.78
C ARG A 672 -41.97 11.61 23.47
N LEU A 673 -42.63 10.91 22.55
CA LEU A 673 -42.14 10.79 21.18
C LEU A 673 -42.52 12.05 20.39
N VAL A 674 -41.54 12.66 19.74
CA VAL A 674 -41.67 13.86 18.92
C VAL A 674 -41.13 13.59 17.53
N VAL A 675 -41.73 14.24 16.53
CA VAL A 675 -41.37 14.12 15.12
C VAL A 675 -40.45 15.29 14.76
N ARG A 676 -39.37 15.00 14.05
CA ARG A 676 -38.41 15.97 13.51
C ARG A 676 -38.15 15.75 12.04
#